data_AF-A0ABD0JCE8-F1
#
_entry.id   AF-A0ABD0JCE8-F1
#
_cell.length_a   1.000
_cell.length_b   1.000
_cell.length_c   1.000
_cell.angle_alpha   90.00
_cell.angle_beta   90.00
_cell.angle_gamma   90.00
#
_symmetry.space_group_name_H-M   'P 1'
#
loop_
_entity.id
_entity.type
_entity.pdbx_description
1 polymer ?
#
loop_
_entity_poly.entity_id
_entity_poly.type
_entity_poly.pdbx_seq_one_letter_code
_entity_poly.pdbx_strand_id
1 'polypeptide(L)'
;MGDPETEFKAKFMEFCNSKASKVSNSFTITRAKRDRIIRCLKNPQLEPNSKFRFWVRQKKFRLIQSEDSEEDIVGMPADEGEGGEETLYKRAACIEEFWDLINTAHVENGHIGLSQTYAAIRRVYALLPRCLVAKFLQLCPICRRTARSPYTRGVKTEPPSILPSKRLVDGGSINRSDLNQTITVVTTSPGQLEGFGSAEIITEGSLQASTINSIISQEGLSGSDVIAEITLNQTEDGQTVAVVSEANTQSSEDGDQHSQQSMETQTALVGMGGDAGVTVAQPAPIVIFNCHICNKQFEKKLTYQRHLRTHSEHNPTMPVVVTPPAQKRIKLERKTRSTGQRRAIILDVDMGVDAAQALMLAASRPDVDVLAVTCVGGAVNIEHACNNALRVLKACNREDIPVFRGAEKPMVGQPTESEENLPGVAWDSSVDTRQIEPEHAVSALIRFVNDSPGQITLVCLAPLTNLALALRLDPQVAKKLKDVFILGGNIEGRGGRTACAEKNFHFDPEAAYVVLQEMYNISLLPYEVCTRHALPGDFFYSWVHGGTVKSEFIRTSGDEAWLHQNIKKGYVSFCAYAMAVAVDSSVAVETDAVFGTVELGGTLARGLMVVDWERSMGHEPNMRVVRSLDLAKIQIMLTAMVQDETVVGEIYT
;
A
#
# COMPACT_ATOMS: atom_id res chain seq x y z
N MET A 1 -28.05 11.64 -47.17
CA MET A 1 -27.22 10.73 -46.34
C MET A 1 -26.26 11.61 -45.57
N GLY A 2 -26.32 11.59 -44.23
CA GLY A 2 -25.44 12.43 -43.40
C GLY A 2 -24.00 11.95 -43.49
N ASP A 3 -23.07 12.89 -43.33
CA ASP A 3 -21.64 12.59 -43.20
C ASP A 3 -21.40 11.62 -42.00
N PRO A 4 -20.73 10.46 -42.21
CA PRO A 4 -20.45 9.47 -41.17
C PRO A 4 -19.73 10.03 -39.94
N GLU A 5 -18.90 11.07 -40.12
CA GLU A 5 -18.22 11.74 -39.01
C GLU A 5 -19.20 12.56 -38.19
N THR A 6 -20.10 13.30 -38.84
CA THR A 6 -21.19 14.03 -38.20
C THR A 6 -22.11 13.11 -37.37
N GLU A 7 -22.45 11.92 -37.89
CA GLU A 7 -23.24 10.93 -37.14
C GLU A 7 -22.48 10.35 -35.94
N PHE A 8 -21.18 10.09 -36.10
CA PHE A 8 -20.30 9.64 -35.03
C PHE A 8 -20.20 10.70 -33.91
N LYS A 9 -19.96 11.97 -34.28
CA LYS A 9 -19.91 13.10 -33.34
C LYS A 9 -21.20 13.24 -32.56
N ALA A 10 -22.35 13.18 -33.24
CA ALA A 10 -23.66 13.27 -32.59
C ALA A 10 -23.86 12.16 -31.55
N LYS A 11 -23.59 10.89 -31.90
CA LYS A 11 -23.72 9.74 -30.98
C LYS A 11 -22.78 9.80 -29.79
N PHE A 12 -21.53 10.25 -30.02
CA PHE A 12 -20.56 10.39 -28.95
C PHE A 12 -20.97 11.50 -27.96
N MET A 13 -21.35 12.67 -28.47
CA MET A 13 -21.75 13.80 -27.63
C MET A 13 -23.05 13.53 -26.87
N GLU A 14 -24.01 12.81 -27.47
CA GLU A 14 -25.21 12.33 -26.78
C GLU A 14 -24.84 11.44 -25.57
N PHE A 15 -23.90 10.51 -25.76
CA PHE A 15 -23.41 9.67 -24.67
C PHE A 15 -22.73 10.49 -23.56
N CYS A 16 -21.87 11.44 -23.90
CA CYS A 16 -21.21 12.33 -22.94
C CYS A 16 -22.24 13.11 -22.10
N ASN A 17 -23.25 13.68 -22.75
CA ASN A 17 -24.32 14.44 -22.08
C ASN A 17 -25.21 13.54 -21.19
N SER A 18 -25.47 12.28 -21.60
CA SER A 18 -26.23 11.31 -20.80
C SER A 18 -25.50 10.90 -19.50
N LYS A 19 -24.16 10.94 -19.50
CA LYS A 19 -23.32 10.64 -18.34
C LYS A 19 -23.15 11.86 -17.43
N ALA A 20 -23.15 13.06 -18.00
CA ALA A 20 -23.08 14.31 -17.25
C ALA A 20 -24.33 14.59 -16.38
N SER A 21 -25.51 14.15 -16.84
CA SER A 21 -26.80 14.38 -16.16
C SER A 21 -27.15 13.36 -15.06
N LYS A 22 -26.51 12.18 -15.06
CA LYS A 22 -26.84 11.06 -14.16
C LYS A 22 -25.88 10.86 -12.99
N VAL A 23 -24.82 11.67 -12.91
CA VAL A 23 -23.77 11.51 -11.89
C VAL A 23 -23.70 12.81 -11.08
N SER A 24 -24.22 12.78 -9.85
CA SER A 24 -24.02 13.85 -8.86
C SER A 24 -22.55 14.03 -8.44
N ASN A 25 -21.65 13.18 -8.94
CA ASN A 25 -20.22 13.14 -8.63
C ASN A 25 -19.33 13.78 -9.73
N SER A 26 -18.83 14.96 -9.38
CA SER A 26 -17.58 15.69 -9.69
C SER A 26 -16.57 15.34 -10.82
N PHE A 27 -16.75 14.34 -11.69
CA PHE A 27 -15.67 13.89 -12.61
C PHE A 27 -15.62 14.59 -14.00
N THR A 28 -16.64 15.36 -14.36
CA THR A 28 -16.70 16.14 -15.60
C THR A 28 -17.35 17.49 -15.36
N ILE A 29 -17.01 18.51 -16.15
CA ILE A 29 -17.63 19.85 -16.08
C ILE A 29 -18.13 20.31 -17.45
N THR A 30 -19.22 21.06 -17.48
CA THR A 30 -19.69 21.79 -18.66
C THR A 30 -19.02 23.15 -18.74
N ARG A 31 -19.06 23.81 -19.90
CA ARG A 31 -18.56 25.18 -20.07
C ARG A 31 -19.22 26.16 -19.08
N ALA A 32 -20.55 26.06 -18.90
CA ALA A 32 -21.28 26.88 -17.93
C ALA A 32 -20.80 26.65 -16.48
N LYS A 33 -20.44 25.40 -16.12
CA LYS A 33 -19.90 25.07 -14.80
C LYS A 33 -18.47 25.58 -14.65
N ARG A 34 -17.64 25.49 -15.70
CA ARG A 34 -16.31 26.11 -15.76
C ARG A 34 -16.38 27.63 -15.52
N ASP A 35 -17.28 28.33 -16.20
CA ASP A 35 -17.41 29.78 -16.05
C ASP A 35 -17.90 30.17 -14.64
N ARG A 36 -18.70 29.32 -14.01
CA ARG A 36 -19.07 29.46 -12.59
C ARG A 36 -17.87 29.22 -11.66
N ILE A 37 -17.00 28.25 -11.96
CA ILE A 37 -15.74 28.02 -11.22
C ILE A 37 -14.85 29.26 -11.34
N ILE A 38 -14.66 29.82 -12.55
CA ILE A 38 -13.86 31.03 -12.77
C ILE A 38 -14.39 32.20 -11.93
N ARG A 39 -15.71 32.45 -11.96
CA ARG A 39 -16.34 33.49 -11.12
C ARG A 39 -16.11 33.26 -9.63
N CYS A 40 -16.24 32.00 -9.17
CA CYS A 40 -16.01 31.63 -7.78
C CYS A 40 -14.54 31.81 -7.36
N LEU A 41 -13.58 31.52 -8.25
CA LEU A 41 -12.16 31.72 -7.99
C LEU A 41 -11.77 33.21 -7.96
N LYS A 42 -12.32 34.03 -8.87
CA LYS A 42 -12.07 35.48 -8.92
C LYS A 42 -12.67 36.22 -7.74
N ASN A 43 -13.90 35.88 -7.34
CA ASN A 43 -14.57 36.53 -6.22
C ASN A 43 -15.45 35.53 -5.44
N PRO A 44 -14.88 34.82 -4.45
CA PRO A 44 -15.59 33.78 -3.70
C PRO A 44 -16.85 34.27 -3.00
N GLN A 45 -16.93 35.56 -2.65
CA GLN A 45 -18.08 36.13 -1.93
C GLN A 45 -19.33 36.31 -2.82
N LEU A 46 -19.15 36.35 -4.15
CA LEU A 46 -20.26 36.46 -5.10
C LEU A 46 -20.95 35.13 -5.40
N GLU A 47 -20.36 34.00 -4.99
CA GLU A 47 -21.00 32.70 -5.11
C GLU A 47 -21.81 32.41 -3.85
N PRO A 48 -23.15 32.46 -3.86
CA PRO A 48 -23.97 32.30 -2.65
C PRO A 48 -23.96 30.87 -2.11
N ASN A 49 -23.71 29.86 -2.95
CA ASN A 49 -23.77 28.46 -2.55
C ASN A 49 -22.48 28.00 -1.83
N SER A 50 -22.56 27.84 -0.51
CA SER A 50 -21.43 27.40 0.34
C SER A 50 -20.88 26.03 -0.04
N LYS A 51 -21.74 25.08 -0.44
CA LYS A 51 -21.33 23.75 -0.91
C LYS A 51 -20.53 23.85 -2.20
N PHE A 52 -20.90 24.75 -3.12
CA PHE A 52 -20.14 24.98 -4.35
C PHE A 52 -18.76 25.61 -4.07
N ARG A 53 -18.69 26.60 -3.18
CA ARG A 53 -17.40 27.20 -2.76
C ARG A 53 -16.47 26.17 -2.14
N PHE A 54 -17.00 25.31 -1.27
CA PHE A 54 -16.24 24.23 -0.65
C PHE A 54 -15.76 23.21 -1.69
N TRP A 55 -16.62 22.81 -2.63
CA TRP A 55 -16.27 21.89 -3.72
C TRP A 55 -15.16 22.43 -4.63
N VAL A 56 -15.20 23.72 -4.99
CA VAL A 56 -14.15 24.38 -5.79
C VAL A 56 -12.80 24.34 -5.07
N ARG A 57 -12.80 24.59 -3.75
CA ARG A 57 -11.60 24.52 -2.90
C ARG A 57 -11.07 23.10 -2.74
N GLN A 58 -11.93 22.12 -2.49
CA GLN A 58 -11.53 20.72 -2.35
C GLN A 58 -10.89 20.18 -3.63
N LYS A 59 -11.41 20.53 -4.81
CA LYS A 59 -10.81 20.14 -6.09
C LYS A 59 -9.54 20.91 -6.45
N LYS A 60 -9.08 21.84 -5.59
CA LYS A 60 -7.86 22.64 -5.77
C LYS A 60 -7.81 23.36 -7.13
N PHE A 61 -8.95 23.79 -7.66
CA PHE A 61 -8.96 24.54 -8.92
C PHE A 61 -8.18 25.84 -8.80
N ARG A 62 -7.44 26.20 -9.84
CA ARG A 62 -6.75 27.48 -9.97
C ARG A 62 -7.00 28.10 -11.33
N LEU A 63 -6.79 29.41 -11.44
CA LEU A 63 -6.69 30.07 -12.73
C LEU A 63 -5.24 29.98 -13.20
N ILE A 64 -5.03 29.47 -14.40
CA ILE A 64 -3.76 29.47 -15.12
C ILE A 64 -3.88 30.57 -16.18
N GLN A 65 -2.87 31.44 -16.27
CA GLN A 65 -2.76 32.39 -17.37
C GLN A 65 -2.05 31.70 -18.54
N SER A 66 -2.63 31.78 -19.72
CA SER A 66 -1.96 31.38 -20.96
C SER A 66 -1.00 32.49 -21.38
N GLU A 67 0.24 32.17 -21.75
CA GLU A 67 1.21 33.16 -22.26
C GLU A 67 0.73 33.82 -23.57
N ASP A 68 -0.17 33.15 -24.30
CA ASP A 68 -0.66 33.56 -25.62
C ASP A 68 -2.11 34.06 -25.65
N SER A 69 -2.84 34.08 -24.53
CA SER A 69 -4.23 34.57 -24.50
C SER A 69 -4.65 35.15 -23.14
N GLU A 70 -5.45 36.23 -23.15
CA GLU A 70 -6.08 36.81 -21.95
C GLU A 70 -7.21 35.94 -21.36
N GLU A 71 -7.37 34.69 -21.82
CA GLU A 71 -8.42 33.79 -21.33
C GLU A 71 -7.98 33.10 -20.03
N ASP A 72 -8.81 33.24 -18.98
CA ASP A 72 -8.59 32.50 -17.73
C ASP A 72 -8.85 31.00 -17.93
N ILE A 73 -7.79 30.19 -17.83
CA ILE A 73 -7.89 28.74 -17.93
C ILE A 73 -8.08 28.15 -16.54
N VAL A 74 -9.07 27.27 -16.38
CA VAL A 74 -9.23 26.51 -15.13
C VAL A 74 -8.24 25.34 -15.11
N GLY A 75 -7.31 25.38 -14.16
CA GLY A 75 -6.29 24.37 -13.91
C GLY A 75 -6.55 23.52 -12.69
N MET A 76 -6.00 22.31 -12.68
CA MET A 76 -5.92 21.42 -11.52
C MET A 76 -4.47 20.96 -11.32
N PRO A 77 -4.01 20.67 -10.09
CA PRO A 77 -2.67 20.14 -9.84
C PRO A 77 -2.45 18.85 -10.64
N ALA A 78 -1.25 18.66 -11.19
CA ALA A 78 -0.84 17.38 -11.74
C ALA A 78 -0.69 16.34 -10.61
N ASP A 79 -1.00 15.07 -10.90
CA ASP A 79 -0.79 13.96 -9.94
C ASP A 79 0.74 13.77 -9.71
N GLU A 80 1.15 13.54 -8.45
CA GLU A 80 2.58 13.37 -8.09
C GLU A 80 3.19 12.16 -8.84
N GLY A 81 4.26 12.41 -9.62
CA GLY A 81 4.94 11.38 -10.43
C GLY A 81 4.51 11.30 -11.91
N GLU A 82 3.58 12.14 -12.37
CA GLU A 82 3.05 12.07 -13.76
C GLU A 82 3.34 13.30 -14.64
N GLY A 83 4.39 14.07 -14.34
CA GLY A 83 4.87 15.18 -15.18
C GLY A 83 6.39 15.16 -15.31
N GLY A 84 6.90 15.36 -16.53
CA GLY A 84 8.27 15.89 -16.67
C GLY A 84 8.35 17.25 -15.95
N GLU A 85 9.56 17.69 -15.59
CA GLU A 85 9.86 18.81 -14.67
C GLU A 85 9.16 20.17 -14.94
N GLU A 86 8.35 20.31 -16.00
CA GLU A 86 7.83 21.59 -16.50
C GLU A 86 6.31 21.86 -16.34
N THR A 87 5.44 20.94 -15.90
CA THR A 87 3.98 21.22 -15.78
C THR A 87 3.37 20.97 -14.40
N LEU A 88 3.29 22.04 -13.57
CA LEU A 88 2.64 22.00 -12.25
C LEU A 88 1.12 21.83 -12.27
N TYR A 89 0.43 22.20 -13.36
CA TYR A 89 -1.03 22.17 -13.47
C TYR A 89 -1.51 21.68 -14.85
N LYS A 90 -2.61 20.92 -14.86
CA LYS A 90 -3.29 20.44 -16.07
C LYS A 90 -4.59 21.21 -16.31
N ARG A 91 -4.92 21.47 -17.58
CA ARG A 91 -6.16 22.17 -17.96
C ARG A 91 -7.39 21.28 -17.70
N ALA A 92 -8.41 21.81 -17.06
CA ALA A 92 -9.68 21.09 -16.87
C ALA A 92 -10.44 21.01 -18.21
N ALA A 93 -10.65 19.80 -18.73
CA ALA A 93 -11.41 19.57 -19.95
C ALA A 93 -12.92 19.73 -19.70
N CYS A 94 -13.60 20.41 -20.62
CA CYS A 94 -15.05 20.52 -20.64
C CYS A 94 -15.68 19.44 -21.53
N ILE A 95 -16.90 19.04 -21.20
CA ILE A 95 -17.65 18.04 -21.98
C ILE A 95 -17.75 18.44 -23.46
N GLU A 96 -17.96 19.72 -23.72
CA GLU A 96 -18.07 20.30 -25.05
C GLU A 96 -16.77 20.17 -25.88
N GLU A 97 -15.63 20.05 -25.21
CA GLU A 97 -14.29 19.91 -25.83
C GLU A 97 -13.90 18.43 -26.04
N PHE A 98 -14.59 17.46 -25.41
CA PHE A 98 -14.17 16.06 -25.41
C PHE A 98 -14.05 15.45 -26.81
N TRP A 99 -14.95 15.81 -27.72
CA TRP A 99 -14.85 15.32 -29.09
C TRP A 99 -13.54 15.75 -29.73
N ASP A 100 -13.24 17.04 -29.74
CA ASP A 100 -12.05 17.57 -30.42
C ASP A 100 -10.78 17.03 -29.76
N LEU A 101 -10.73 17.00 -28.42
CA LEU A 101 -9.59 16.46 -27.67
C LEU A 101 -9.29 14.99 -27.98
N ILE A 102 -10.33 14.15 -27.98
CA ILE A 102 -10.16 12.71 -28.23
C ILE A 102 -9.93 12.46 -29.72
N ASN A 103 -10.59 13.20 -30.61
CA ASN A 103 -10.42 13.08 -32.04
C ASN A 103 -8.99 13.43 -32.45
N THR A 104 -8.43 14.54 -31.96
CA THR A 104 -7.03 14.90 -32.19
C THR A 104 -6.06 13.88 -31.60
N ALA A 105 -6.27 13.44 -30.35
CA ALA A 105 -5.39 12.45 -29.73
C ALA A 105 -5.47 11.06 -30.38
N HIS A 106 -6.60 10.69 -30.98
CA HIS A 106 -6.83 9.36 -31.53
C HIS A 106 -6.70 9.31 -33.05
N VAL A 107 -7.47 10.12 -33.77
CA VAL A 107 -7.60 10.09 -35.23
C VAL A 107 -6.40 10.75 -35.90
N GLU A 108 -6.00 11.94 -35.46
CA GLU A 108 -4.85 12.63 -36.06
C GLU A 108 -3.52 11.91 -35.78
N ASN A 109 -3.47 11.08 -34.73
CA ASN A 109 -2.33 10.22 -34.42
C ASN A 109 -2.41 8.82 -35.09
N GLY A 110 -3.34 8.60 -36.02
CA GLY A 110 -3.41 7.36 -36.80
C GLY A 110 -4.16 6.20 -36.13
N HIS A 111 -5.23 6.49 -35.38
CA HIS A 111 -6.08 5.50 -34.70
C HIS A 111 -5.36 4.64 -33.65
N ILE A 112 -4.52 5.27 -32.84
CA ILE A 112 -3.79 4.62 -31.75
C ILE A 112 -4.72 3.98 -30.69
N GLY A 113 -4.22 2.99 -29.96
CA GLY A 113 -5.02 2.22 -29.01
C GLY A 113 -5.48 3.03 -27.79
N LEU A 114 -6.47 2.51 -27.06
CA LEU A 114 -7.07 3.17 -25.89
C LEU A 114 -6.04 3.71 -24.89
N SER A 115 -5.03 2.90 -24.54
CA SER A 115 -3.99 3.31 -23.58
C SER A 115 -3.17 4.49 -24.09
N GLN A 116 -2.84 4.51 -25.38
CA GLN A 116 -2.03 5.57 -26.00
C GLN A 116 -2.84 6.86 -26.18
N THR A 117 -4.09 6.76 -26.68
CA THR A 117 -5.01 7.90 -26.75
C THR A 117 -5.23 8.52 -25.37
N TYR A 118 -5.47 7.70 -24.35
CA TYR A 118 -5.69 8.20 -22.99
C TYR A 118 -4.43 8.87 -22.41
N ALA A 119 -3.25 8.28 -22.62
CA ALA A 119 -1.98 8.84 -22.17
C ALA A 119 -1.69 10.21 -22.83
N ALA A 120 -1.94 10.35 -24.13
CA ALA A 120 -1.75 11.62 -24.85
C ALA A 120 -2.62 12.76 -24.27
N ILE A 121 -3.89 12.46 -23.98
CA ILE A 121 -4.82 13.45 -23.41
C ILE A 121 -4.45 13.80 -21.97
N ARG A 122 -4.17 12.79 -21.12
CA ARG A 122 -3.91 12.94 -19.68
C ARG A 122 -2.64 13.73 -19.38
N ARG A 123 -1.71 13.87 -20.33
CA ARG A 123 -0.54 14.75 -20.21
C ARG A 123 -0.92 16.22 -20.09
N VAL A 124 -1.96 16.66 -20.80
CA VAL A 124 -2.33 18.07 -20.92
C VAL A 124 -3.63 18.40 -20.19
N TYR A 125 -4.57 17.45 -20.14
CA TYR A 125 -5.93 17.67 -19.65
C TYR A 125 -6.28 16.81 -18.42
N ALA A 126 -6.98 17.43 -17.46
CA ALA A 126 -7.65 16.80 -16.34
C ALA A 126 -9.16 16.70 -16.57
N LEU A 127 -9.88 15.91 -15.75
CA LEU A 127 -11.34 15.72 -15.81
C LEU A 127 -11.87 15.11 -17.12
N LEU A 128 -11.07 14.27 -17.78
CA LEU A 128 -11.50 13.44 -18.91
C LEU A 128 -11.43 11.94 -18.53
N PRO A 129 -12.56 11.29 -18.22
CA PRO A 129 -12.58 9.89 -17.81
C PRO A 129 -12.16 8.91 -18.92
N ARG A 130 -11.36 7.90 -18.58
CA ARG A 130 -10.90 6.84 -19.51
C ARG A 130 -12.06 6.10 -20.19
N CYS A 131 -13.20 5.97 -19.51
CA CYS A 131 -14.39 5.32 -20.07
C CYS A 131 -15.00 6.10 -21.25
N LEU A 132 -14.85 7.43 -21.30
CA LEU A 132 -15.32 8.23 -22.44
C LEU A 132 -14.42 8.02 -23.66
N VAL A 133 -13.10 7.94 -23.45
CA VAL A 133 -12.15 7.57 -24.52
C VAL A 133 -12.47 6.19 -25.07
N ALA A 134 -12.71 5.21 -24.20
CA ALA A 134 -13.11 3.86 -24.63
C ALA A 134 -14.39 3.88 -25.47
N LYS A 135 -15.39 4.69 -25.09
CA LYS A 135 -16.63 4.82 -25.87
C LYS A 135 -16.40 5.47 -27.23
N PHE A 136 -15.54 6.49 -27.31
CA PHE A 136 -15.16 7.13 -28.57
C PHE A 136 -14.57 6.09 -29.55
N LEU A 137 -13.61 5.28 -29.08
CA LEU A 137 -12.99 4.23 -29.90
C LEU A 137 -13.99 3.16 -30.38
N GLN A 138 -14.98 2.79 -29.55
CA GLN A 138 -16.05 1.85 -29.94
C GLN A 138 -16.95 2.40 -31.05
N LEU A 139 -17.13 3.73 -31.10
CA LEU A 139 -17.96 4.41 -32.07
C LEU A 139 -17.18 4.82 -33.33
N CYS A 140 -15.85 4.88 -33.25
CA CYS A 140 -14.96 5.23 -34.35
C CYS A 140 -15.19 4.31 -35.58
N PRO A 141 -15.58 4.86 -36.75
CA PRO A 141 -15.88 4.07 -37.94
C PRO A 141 -14.71 3.21 -38.45
N ILE A 142 -13.47 3.66 -38.23
CA ILE A 142 -12.26 2.98 -38.69
C ILE A 142 -11.90 1.83 -37.76
N CYS A 143 -11.80 2.09 -36.44
CA CYS A 143 -11.54 1.05 -35.44
C CYS A 143 -12.63 -0.04 -35.40
N ARG A 144 -13.88 0.32 -35.70
CA ARG A 144 -15.00 -0.63 -35.73
C ARG A 144 -14.97 -1.54 -36.97
N ARG A 145 -14.38 -1.10 -38.08
CA ARG A 145 -14.23 -1.91 -39.31
C ARG A 145 -13.11 -2.94 -39.17
N THR A 146 -11.99 -2.59 -38.54
CA THR A 146 -10.89 -3.52 -38.25
C THR A 146 -11.27 -4.61 -37.24
N ALA A 147 -12.20 -4.33 -36.32
CA ALA A 147 -12.71 -5.32 -35.36
C ALA A 147 -13.66 -6.39 -35.96
N ARG A 148 -14.08 -6.25 -37.23
CA ARG A 148 -15.09 -7.13 -37.88
C ARG A 148 -14.53 -8.11 -38.92
N SER A 149 -13.22 -8.26 -39.07
CA SER A 149 -12.62 -9.28 -39.95
C SER A 149 -12.25 -10.54 -39.16
N PRO A 150 -12.90 -11.70 -39.39
CA PRO A 150 -12.49 -12.96 -38.79
C PRO A 150 -11.48 -13.65 -39.71
N TYR A 151 -10.24 -13.14 -39.75
CA TYR A 151 -8.98 -13.84 -40.10
C TYR A 151 -7.92 -12.77 -40.43
N THR A 152 -7.04 -12.51 -39.48
CA THR A 152 -5.60 -12.22 -39.69
C THR A 152 -4.93 -12.20 -38.32
N ARG A 153 -4.34 -13.34 -37.95
CA ARG A 153 -3.18 -13.35 -37.06
C ARG A 153 -2.05 -12.60 -37.76
N GLY A 154 -1.44 -11.66 -37.07
CA GLY A 154 -0.10 -11.15 -37.37
C GLY A 154 -0.03 -9.99 -38.38
N VAL A 155 -0.07 -8.76 -37.88
CA VAL A 155 0.92 -7.72 -38.21
C VAL A 155 1.16 -6.92 -36.93
N LYS A 156 2.35 -7.06 -36.33
CA LYS A 156 2.86 -6.12 -35.34
C LYS A 156 3.18 -4.82 -36.10
N THR A 157 2.41 -3.76 -35.91
CA THR A 157 2.91 -2.42 -36.17
C THR A 157 3.58 -1.93 -34.90
N GLU A 158 4.88 -1.69 -34.99
CA GLU A 158 5.75 -1.25 -33.89
C GLU A 158 5.25 0.07 -33.28
N PRO A 159 5.42 0.27 -31.95
CA PRO A 159 5.22 1.56 -31.32
C PRO A 159 6.29 2.56 -31.79
N PRO A 160 6.01 3.88 -31.84
CA PRO A 160 7.05 4.86 -32.17
C PRO A 160 8.13 4.89 -31.07
N SER A 161 9.33 4.51 -31.48
CA SER A 161 10.66 4.87 -30.94
C SER A 161 10.81 4.96 -29.41
N ILE A 162 11.14 3.81 -28.81
CA ILE A 162 12.22 3.72 -27.82
C ILE A 162 13.53 3.93 -28.60
N LEU A 163 14.53 4.55 -27.97
CA LEU A 163 15.88 4.79 -28.52
C LEU A 163 16.40 3.59 -29.34
N PRO A 164 17.13 3.80 -30.46
CA PRO A 164 17.46 2.71 -31.37
C PRO A 164 18.44 1.73 -30.70
N SER A 165 18.03 0.47 -30.52
CA SER A 165 18.95 -0.63 -30.20
C SER A 165 19.53 -1.18 -31.50
N LYS A 166 20.85 -1.16 -31.66
CA LYS A 166 21.55 -1.74 -32.82
C LYS A 166 21.83 -3.22 -32.55
N ARG A 167 21.39 -4.11 -33.45
CA ARG A 167 21.60 -5.56 -33.37
C ARG A 167 22.74 -5.96 -34.31
N LEU A 168 23.79 -6.59 -33.78
CA LEU A 168 24.94 -7.05 -34.57
C LEU A 168 24.92 -8.58 -34.71
N VAL A 169 25.14 -9.06 -35.93
CA VAL A 169 25.29 -10.47 -36.28
C VAL A 169 26.65 -10.63 -36.96
N ASP A 170 27.34 -11.73 -36.68
CA ASP A 170 28.69 -12.13 -37.12
C ASP A 170 29.40 -11.21 -38.14
N GLY A 171 30.44 -10.51 -37.68
CA GLY A 171 31.35 -9.72 -38.52
C GLY A 171 31.10 -8.20 -38.59
N GLY A 172 30.13 -7.65 -37.84
CA GLY A 172 29.86 -6.20 -37.82
C GLY A 172 30.78 -5.37 -36.91
N SER A 173 31.05 -4.11 -37.28
CA SER A 173 31.85 -3.15 -36.49
C SER A 173 31.01 -2.11 -35.74
N ILE A 174 31.51 -1.67 -34.58
CA ILE A 174 30.93 -0.61 -33.76
C ILE A 174 31.64 0.72 -34.10
N ASN A 175 30.87 1.75 -34.43
CA ASN A 175 31.37 3.06 -34.83
C ASN A 175 31.08 4.14 -33.77
N ARG A 176 31.75 5.28 -33.86
CA ARG A 176 31.59 6.43 -32.94
C ARG A 176 30.15 6.97 -32.87
N SER A 177 29.32 6.67 -33.87
CA SER A 177 27.90 7.02 -33.92
C SER A 177 27.00 6.16 -33.02
N ASP A 178 27.53 5.08 -32.43
CA ASP A 178 26.78 4.11 -31.62
C ASP A 178 26.94 4.35 -30.09
N LEU A 179 27.55 5.48 -29.68
CA LEU A 179 27.68 5.89 -28.28
C LEU A 179 26.29 6.15 -27.65
N ASN A 180 26.10 5.73 -26.41
CA ASN A 180 24.85 5.79 -25.62
C ASN A 180 23.68 4.89 -26.12
N GLN A 181 23.99 3.84 -26.88
CA GLN A 181 23.01 2.81 -27.27
C GLN A 181 23.33 1.46 -26.61
N THR A 182 22.29 0.71 -26.22
CA THR A 182 22.41 -0.69 -25.83
C THR A 182 22.59 -1.54 -27.08
N ILE A 183 23.68 -2.30 -27.16
CA ILE A 183 24.03 -3.13 -28.34
C ILE A 183 23.83 -4.61 -27.98
N THR A 184 23.02 -5.32 -28.76
CA THR A 184 22.79 -6.76 -28.59
C THR A 184 23.57 -7.52 -29.66
N VAL A 185 24.47 -8.41 -29.23
CA VAL A 185 25.29 -9.26 -30.13
C VAL A 185 24.75 -10.68 -30.11
N VAL A 186 24.55 -11.27 -31.31
CA VAL A 186 24.08 -12.66 -31.46
C VAL A 186 25.09 -13.43 -32.31
N THR A 187 25.72 -14.46 -31.75
CA THR A 187 26.66 -15.34 -32.47
C THR A 187 25.92 -16.59 -32.97
N THR A 188 26.20 -17.04 -34.20
CA THR A 188 25.37 -18.09 -34.83
C THR A 188 25.99 -19.50 -34.88
N SER A 189 27.12 -19.80 -34.23
CA SER A 189 27.66 -21.18 -34.23
C SER A 189 28.56 -21.51 -33.03
N PRO A 190 28.39 -22.69 -32.39
CA PRO A 190 29.25 -23.15 -31.30
C PRO A 190 30.51 -23.82 -31.84
N GLY A 191 31.67 -23.24 -31.50
CA GLY A 191 32.96 -23.93 -31.56
C GLY A 191 33.86 -23.51 -32.72
N GLN A 192 34.63 -22.44 -32.52
CA GLN A 192 36.05 -22.30 -32.92
C GLN A 192 36.66 -21.11 -32.17
N LEU A 193 37.35 -21.35 -31.05
CA LEU A 193 38.19 -20.36 -30.37
C LEU A 193 39.45 -21.08 -29.86
N GLU A 194 40.42 -21.29 -30.75
CA GLU A 194 41.79 -21.57 -30.35
C GLU A 194 42.72 -20.57 -31.03
N GLY A 195 43.40 -19.77 -30.21
CA GLY A 195 44.52 -18.94 -30.61
C GLY A 195 44.41 -17.48 -30.19
N PHE A 196 45.48 -17.02 -29.54
CA PHE A 196 45.90 -15.64 -29.30
C PHE A 196 45.50 -14.99 -27.96
N GLY A 197 46.53 -14.55 -27.24
CA GLY A 197 46.46 -13.89 -25.94
C GLY A 197 47.09 -12.49 -25.95
N SER A 198 47.21 -11.97 -24.72
CA SER A 198 47.81 -10.70 -24.26
C SER A 198 47.11 -9.38 -24.64
N ALA A 199 47.04 -8.52 -23.63
CA ALA A 199 46.32 -7.25 -23.57
C ALA A 199 47.09 -6.10 -24.24
N GLU A 200 46.37 -5.18 -24.88
CA GLU A 200 46.85 -3.83 -25.20
C GLU A 200 45.76 -2.77 -24.98
N ILE A 201 46.22 -1.60 -24.51
CA ILE A 201 45.48 -0.37 -24.25
C ILE A 201 45.17 0.31 -25.59
N ILE A 202 43.91 0.71 -25.84
CA ILE A 202 43.56 1.50 -27.02
C ILE A 202 42.94 2.84 -26.61
N THR A 203 43.76 3.88 -26.71
CA THR A 203 43.33 5.25 -26.99
C THR A 203 42.99 5.35 -28.49
N GLU A 204 41.80 5.87 -28.79
CA GLU A 204 41.28 6.22 -30.14
C GLU A 204 40.98 5.05 -31.12
N GLY A 205 39.68 4.86 -31.40
CA GLY A 205 39.19 4.22 -32.63
C GLY A 205 38.64 2.79 -32.51
N SER A 206 37.34 2.63 -32.77
CA SER A 206 36.57 1.39 -33.02
C SER A 206 36.84 0.17 -32.12
N LEU A 207 35.87 -0.22 -31.29
CA LEU A 207 35.87 -1.51 -30.60
C LEU A 207 35.73 -2.63 -31.64
N GLN A 208 36.78 -3.44 -31.82
CA GLN A 208 36.71 -4.62 -32.70
C GLN A 208 36.05 -5.80 -31.99
N ALA A 209 35.28 -6.60 -32.73
CA ALA A 209 34.56 -7.78 -32.23
C ALA A 209 35.48 -8.79 -31.51
N SER A 210 36.78 -8.80 -31.82
CA SER A 210 37.82 -9.58 -31.14
C SER A 210 38.01 -9.21 -29.66
N THR A 211 37.70 -7.97 -29.26
CA THR A 211 37.86 -7.48 -27.88
C THR A 211 36.71 -7.94 -26.96
N ILE A 212 35.49 -8.04 -27.51
CA ILE A 212 34.29 -8.47 -26.78
C ILE A 212 34.37 -9.96 -26.42
N ASN A 213 34.86 -10.78 -27.35
CA ASN A 213 35.04 -12.22 -27.12
C ASN A 213 36.11 -12.54 -26.05
N SER A 214 37.10 -11.66 -25.86
CA SER A 214 38.12 -11.77 -24.81
C SER A 214 37.51 -11.66 -23.40
N ILE A 215 36.55 -10.74 -23.20
CA ILE A 215 35.89 -10.50 -21.91
C ILE A 215 34.96 -11.67 -21.53
N ILE A 216 34.20 -12.19 -22.51
CA ILE A 216 33.27 -13.31 -22.29
C ILE A 216 34.01 -14.59 -21.88
N SER A 217 35.23 -14.79 -22.37
CA SER A 217 36.05 -15.97 -22.02
C SER A 217 36.69 -15.93 -20.63
N GLN A 218 36.82 -14.75 -19.99
CA GLN A 218 37.42 -14.63 -18.65
C GLN A 218 36.47 -14.99 -17.50
N GLU A 219 35.14 -14.94 -17.74
CA GLU A 219 34.09 -15.18 -16.72
C GLU A 219 33.64 -16.65 -16.66
N GLY A 220 34.25 -17.57 -17.44
CA GLY A 220 34.01 -19.01 -17.31
C GLY A 220 32.63 -19.49 -17.76
N LEU A 221 31.97 -18.77 -18.67
CA LEU A 221 30.66 -19.12 -19.21
C LEU A 221 30.78 -20.16 -20.34
N SER A 222 31.06 -21.42 -19.99
CA SER A 222 30.96 -22.54 -20.93
C SER A 222 29.76 -23.41 -20.59
N GLY A 223 28.62 -23.14 -21.24
CA GLY A 223 27.46 -24.03 -21.20
C GLY A 223 26.14 -23.27 -21.32
N SER A 224 25.43 -23.54 -22.42
CA SER A 224 24.06 -23.09 -22.77
C SER A 224 23.82 -21.58 -22.92
N ASP A 225 23.56 -21.17 -24.17
CA ASP A 225 22.89 -19.94 -24.63
C ASP A 225 23.00 -18.71 -23.72
N VAL A 226 24.20 -18.14 -23.61
CA VAL A 226 24.42 -16.86 -22.94
C VAL A 226 24.18 -15.71 -23.90
N ILE A 227 23.22 -14.85 -23.57
CA ILE A 227 22.99 -13.56 -24.24
C ILE A 227 23.63 -12.49 -23.35
N ALA A 228 24.67 -11.80 -23.82
CA ALA A 228 25.31 -10.72 -23.08
C ALA A 228 24.76 -9.34 -23.51
N GLU A 229 24.41 -8.48 -22.56
CA GLU A 229 24.17 -7.05 -22.80
C GLU A 229 25.44 -6.26 -22.53
N ILE A 230 25.83 -5.40 -23.48
CA ILE A 230 27.00 -4.52 -23.34
C ILE A 230 26.52 -3.07 -23.33
N THR A 231 26.81 -2.36 -22.24
CA THR A 231 26.53 -0.92 -22.09
C THR A 231 27.84 -0.14 -22.08
N LEU A 232 27.98 0.81 -23.00
CA LEU A 232 29.14 1.70 -23.07
C LEU A 232 28.81 3.02 -22.34
N ASN A 233 29.56 3.33 -21.29
CA ASN A 233 29.43 4.56 -20.51
C ASN A 233 30.66 5.45 -20.68
N GLN A 234 30.49 6.77 -20.67
CA GLN A 234 31.60 7.71 -20.55
C GLN A 234 31.77 8.16 -19.11
N THR A 235 33.01 8.19 -18.63
CA THR A 235 33.36 8.83 -17.36
C THR A 235 33.45 10.35 -17.54
N GLU A 236 33.37 11.10 -16.44
CA GLU A 236 33.45 12.58 -16.47
C GLU A 236 34.75 13.10 -17.11
N ASP A 237 35.84 12.30 -17.08
CA ASP A 237 37.12 12.60 -17.72
C ASP A 237 37.19 12.22 -19.22
N GLY A 238 36.07 11.81 -19.83
CA GLY A 238 35.96 11.51 -21.27
C GLY A 238 36.40 10.12 -21.72
N GLN A 239 36.79 9.23 -20.80
CA GLN A 239 37.13 7.83 -21.11
C GLN A 239 35.87 6.97 -21.29
N THR A 240 35.92 6.00 -22.21
CA THR A 240 34.79 5.09 -22.49
C THR A 240 35.00 3.75 -21.77
N VAL A 241 34.02 3.32 -20.98
CA VAL A 241 34.03 2.09 -20.20
C VAL A 241 32.89 1.18 -20.68
N ALA A 242 33.18 -0.08 -20.98
CA ALA A 242 32.19 -1.09 -21.35
C ALA A 242 31.81 -1.94 -20.13
N VAL A 243 30.50 -2.05 -19.86
CA VAL A 243 29.94 -2.92 -18.83
C VAL A 243 29.21 -4.06 -19.53
N VAL A 244 29.57 -5.30 -19.21
CA VAL A 244 28.95 -6.51 -19.77
C VAL A 244 28.13 -7.18 -18.67
N SER A 245 26.88 -7.52 -18.96
CA SER A 245 25.97 -8.22 -18.03
C SER A 245 25.27 -9.39 -18.73
N GLU A 246 24.99 -10.47 -18.00
CA GLU A 246 24.15 -11.57 -18.51
C GLU A 246 22.69 -11.12 -18.69
N ALA A 247 22.09 -11.43 -19.83
CA ALA A 247 20.68 -11.20 -20.08
C ALA A 247 19.86 -12.37 -19.52
N ASN A 248 18.99 -12.06 -18.55
CA ASN A 248 18.04 -13.02 -17.98
C ASN A 248 17.08 -13.54 -19.06
N THR A 249 17.22 -14.80 -19.46
CA THR A 249 16.23 -15.52 -20.27
C THR A 249 15.25 -16.26 -19.35
N GLN A 250 14.05 -15.72 -19.19
CA GLN A 250 12.94 -16.47 -18.58
C GLN A 250 12.20 -17.29 -19.66
N SER A 251 12.33 -18.62 -19.62
CA SER A 251 11.29 -19.55 -20.12
C SER A 251 11.42 -20.98 -19.55
N SER A 252 10.37 -21.35 -18.79
CA SER A 252 9.70 -22.67 -18.64
C SER A 252 10.43 -23.96 -18.22
N GLU A 253 9.84 -24.56 -17.18
CA GLU A 253 9.47 -25.98 -16.97
C GLU A 253 10.52 -27.07 -16.72
N ASP A 254 10.14 -27.95 -15.79
CA ASP A 254 10.70 -29.21 -15.30
C ASP A 254 11.89 -29.19 -14.32
N GLY A 255 11.67 -29.88 -13.20
CA GLY A 255 12.58 -29.95 -12.07
C GLY A 255 13.52 -31.15 -12.13
N ASP A 256 14.65 -31.02 -11.45
CA ASP A 256 15.21 -32.10 -10.64
C ASP A 256 16.26 -31.57 -9.66
N GLN A 257 16.41 -32.31 -8.55
CA GLN A 257 17.32 -32.04 -7.44
C GLN A 257 18.78 -32.36 -7.81
N HIS A 258 19.75 -31.50 -7.44
CA HIS A 258 20.91 -31.86 -6.59
C HIS A 258 22.00 -30.78 -6.49
N SER A 259 22.41 -30.55 -5.22
CA SER A 259 23.77 -30.34 -4.70
C SER A 259 24.71 -29.23 -5.22
N GLN A 260 25.10 -28.39 -4.25
CA GLN A 260 26.47 -28.05 -3.83
C GLN A 260 27.29 -26.94 -4.53
N GLN A 261 28.07 -26.29 -3.65
CA GLN A 261 29.40 -25.67 -3.85
C GLN A 261 29.48 -24.17 -4.14
N SER A 262 29.92 -23.46 -3.10
CA SER A 262 30.59 -22.16 -3.11
C SER A 262 31.93 -22.22 -3.86
N MET A 263 32.17 -21.30 -4.80
CA MET A 263 33.50 -20.98 -5.33
C MET A 263 33.69 -19.45 -5.34
N GLU A 264 34.80 -19.00 -4.73
CA GLU A 264 35.22 -17.62 -4.57
C GLU A 264 35.87 -17.06 -5.86
N THR A 265 35.49 -15.85 -6.31
CA THR A 265 36.19 -15.14 -7.39
C THR A 265 37.21 -14.13 -6.82
N GLN A 266 38.49 -14.28 -7.16
CA GLN A 266 39.58 -13.38 -6.76
C GLN A 266 39.60 -12.08 -7.61
N THR A 267 40.05 -10.96 -7.02
CA THR A 267 40.31 -9.70 -7.74
C THR A 267 41.73 -9.24 -7.41
N ALA A 268 42.58 -9.03 -8.42
CA ALA A 268 43.92 -8.47 -8.26
C ALA A 268 43.91 -6.94 -8.39
N LEU A 269 44.65 -6.26 -7.50
CA LEU A 269 44.93 -4.81 -7.55
C LEU A 269 46.44 -4.64 -7.33
N VAL A 270 47.14 -4.00 -8.27
CA VAL A 270 48.52 -3.55 -8.11
C VAL A 270 48.48 -2.08 -7.69
N GLY A 271 49.13 -1.74 -6.58
CA GLY A 271 49.17 -0.39 -6.02
C GLY A 271 50.50 0.33 -6.25
N MET A 272 50.52 1.63 -5.98
CA MET A 272 51.70 2.38 -5.55
C MET A 272 51.29 3.27 -4.37
N GLY A 273 52.13 3.30 -3.33
CA GLY A 273 51.83 3.83 -1.99
C GLY A 273 52.38 5.22 -1.67
N GLY A 274 52.26 5.57 -0.38
CA GLY A 274 52.89 6.72 0.27
C GLY A 274 52.35 6.93 1.70
N ASP A 275 53.22 6.71 2.69
CA ASP A 275 53.00 6.81 4.15
C ASP A 275 52.90 8.25 4.70
N ALA A 276 52.10 8.45 5.75
CA ALA A 276 52.45 9.25 6.95
C ALA A 276 51.37 9.09 8.05
N GLY A 277 51.77 8.70 9.27
CA GLY A 277 50.87 8.36 10.38
C GLY A 277 50.45 9.53 11.28
N VAL A 278 49.31 9.36 11.97
CA VAL A 278 48.91 10.13 13.17
C VAL A 278 48.08 9.23 14.11
N THR A 279 48.31 9.43 15.42
CA THR A 279 47.78 8.77 16.63
C THR A 279 46.25 8.68 16.78
N VAL A 280 45.79 7.56 17.34
CA VAL A 280 44.39 7.18 17.59
C VAL A 280 43.84 7.82 18.88
N ALA A 281 42.79 8.62 18.75
CA ALA A 281 41.84 8.92 19.83
C ALA A 281 40.58 8.06 19.60
N GLN A 282 40.14 7.29 20.59
CA GLN A 282 38.94 6.45 20.47
C GLN A 282 37.66 7.30 20.42
N PRO A 283 36.78 7.14 19.41
CA PRO A 283 35.42 7.64 19.49
C PRO A 283 34.50 6.64 20.20
N ALA A 284 33.47 7.19 20.86
CA ALA A 284 32.37 6.50 21.51
C ALA A 284 31.66 5.50 20.56
N PRO A 285 30.95 4.48 21.08
CA PRO A 285 30.41 3.41 20.26
C PRO A 285 29.41 3.95 19.24
N ILE A 286 29.79 3.88 17.97
CA ILE A 286 28.89 4.12 16.84
C ILE A 286 27.95 2.92 16.79
N VAL A 287 26.66 3.16 17.04
CA VAL A 287 25.62 2.18 16.75
C VAL A 287 25.42 2.18 15.24
N ILE A 288 25.98 1.16 14.59
CA ILE A 288 25.78 0.92 13.16
C ILE A 288 24.40 0.28 13.00
N PHE A 289 23.46 1.00 12.40
CA PHE A 289 22.20 0.39 11.96
C PHE A 289 22.51 -0.62 10.85
N ASN A 290 22.22 -1.90 11.11
CA ASN A 290 22.31 -2.92 10.07
C ASN A 290 21.17 -2.72 9.06
N CYS A 291 21.48 -2.06 7.94
CA CYS A 291 20.58 -1.99 6.80
C CYS A 291 20.26 -3.42 6.29
N HIS A 292 18.98 -3.79 6.20
CA HIS A 292 18.58 -5.15 5.83
C HIS A 292 18.95 -5.55 4.39
N ILE A 293 19.28 -4.56 3.54
CA ILE A 293 19.69 -4.78 2.14
C ILE A 293 21.14 -5.27 2.09
N CYS A 294 21.97 -4.82 3.05
CA CYS A 294 23.42 -4.94 2.96
C CYS A 294 23.99 -6.26 3.47
N ASN A 295 23.16 -7.16 4.02
CA ASN A 295 23.63 -8.45 4.53
C ASN A 295 23.60 -9.56 3.45
N LYS A 296 22.98 -9.31 2.28
CA LYS A 296 22.83 -10.30 1.20
C LYS A 296 23.52 -9.93 -0.12
N GLN A 297 24.12 -8.74 -0.25
CA GLN A 297 24.66 -8.23 -1.52
C GLN A 297 26.18 -7.92 -1.53
N PHE A 298 26.90 -8.11 -0.42
CA PHE A 298 28.34 -7.84 -0.38
C PHE A 298 29.12 -9.06 0.11
N GLU A 299 29.61 -9.87 -0.82
CA GLU A 299 30.44 -11.06 -0.48
C GLU A 299 31.85 -10.69 0.00
N LYS A 300 32.37 -9.51 -0.38
CA LYS A 300 33.72 -9.04 0.01
C LYS A 300 33.66 -7.95 1.07
N LYS A 301 34.36 -8.18 2.20
CA LYS A 301 34.44 -7.31 3.39
C LYS A 301 34.85 -5.86 3.08
N LEU A 302 35.70 -5.65 2.07
CA LEU A 302 36.18 -4.31 1.69
C LEU A 302 35.10 -3.48 0.96
N THR A 303 34.22 -4.13 0.19
CA THR A 303 33.10 -3.51 -0.52
C THR A 303 32.01 -3.10 0.46
N TYR A 304 31.73 -3.96 1.44
CA TYR A 304 30.88 -3.63 2.58
C TYR A 304 31.40 -2.40 3.36
N GLN A 305 32.71 -2.31 3.60
CA GLN A 305 33.31 -1.14 4.27
C GLN A 305 33.38 0.13 3.40
N ARG A 306 33.35 0.04 2.07
CA ARG A 306 33.19 1.19 1.17
C ARG A 306 31.73 1.65 1.12
N HIS A 307 30.78 0.71 1.09
CA HIS A 307 29.36 1.02 1.17
C HIS A 307 28.97 1.64 2.53
N LEU A 308 29.56 1.20 3.64
CA LEU A 308 29.37 1.88 4.93
C LEU A 308 29.90 3.33 4.92
N ARG A 309 30.88 3.65 4.08
CA ARG A 309 31.37 5.04 3.90
C ARG A 309 30.41 5.91 3.09
N THR A 310 29.61 5.37 2.18
CA THR A 310 28.57 6.16 1.49
C THR A 310 27.44 6.59 2.43
N HIS A 311 27.24 5.87 3.56
CA HIS A 311 26.36 6.33 4.64
C HIS A 311 26.98 7.46 5.49
N SER A 312 28.31 7.60 5.48
CA SER A 312 28.99 8.69 6.21
C SER A 312 28.93 10.05 5.49
N GLU A 313 28.64 10.06 4.18
CA GLU A 313 28.49 11.29 3.37
C GLU A 313 27.05 11.83 3.33
N HIS A 314 26.09 11.12 3.93
CA HIS A 314 24.72 11.59 4.16
C HIS A 314 24.39 11.60 5.65
N ASN A 315 25.10 12.43 6.40
CA ASN A 315 24.64 12.87 7.71
C ASN A 315 23.76 14.12 7.52
N PRO A 316 22.41 14.03 7.58
CA PRO A 316 21.66 15.21 7.98
C PRO A 316 22.06 15.51 9.42
N THR A 317 22.89 16.55 9.62
CA THR A 317 23.13 17.14 10.93
C THR A 317 21.85 17.78 11.44
N MET A 318 20.94 16.96 11.95
CA MET A 318 19.88 17.42 12.85
C MET A 318 20.50 17.42 14.25
N PRO A 319 20.66 18.58 14.90
CA PRO A 319 20.99 18.59 16.31
C PRO A 319 19.84 17.90 17.05
N VAL A 320 20.09 16.68 17.53
CA VAL A 320 19.22 16.07 18.54
C VAL A 320 19.39 16.92 19.79
N VAL A 321 18.51 17.89 19.96
CA VAL A 321 18.26 18.47 21.27
C VAL A 321 17.67 17.32 22.08
N VAL A 322 18.55 16.64 22.83
CA VAL A 322 18.15 15.78 23.94
C VAL A 322 17.48 16.70 24.93
N THR A 323 16.19 16.94 24.72
CA THR A 323 15.36 17.57 25.72
C THR A 323 15.24 16.51 26.79
N PRO A 324 15.74 16.75 28.03
CA PRO A 324 15.52 15.80 29.11
C PRO A 324 14.01 15.52 29.18
N PRO A 325 13.59 14.26 29.39
CA PRO A 325 12.19 13.92 29.39
C PRO A 325 11.50 14.86 30.35
N ALA A 326 10.52 15.62 29.84
CA ALA A 326 9.63 16.36 30.71
C ALA A 326 8.98 15.31 31.61
N GLN A 327 9.50 15.20 32.83
CA GLN A 327 9.01 14.30 33.87
C GLN A 327 7.65 14.83 34.34
N LYS A 328 6.63 14.69 33.50
CA LYS A 328 5.31 14.37 33.99
C LYS A 328 5.20 12.86 33.86
N ARG A 329 5.72 12.16 34.87
CA ARG A 329 5.13 10.88 35.26
C ARG A 329 3.63 11.16 35.42
N ILE A 330 2.83 10.82 34.42
CA ILE A 330 1.41 10.60 34.64
C ILE A 330 1.40 9.38 35.54
N LYS A 331 1.41 9.61 36.86
CA LYS A 331 0.97 8.59 37.81
C LYS A 331 -0.46 8.31 37.38
N LEU A 332 -0.70 7.16 36.76
CA LEU A 332 -2.04 6.56 36.75
C LEU A 332 -2.43 6.42 38.22
N GLU A 333 -3.12 7.42 38.77
CA GLU A 333 -3.79 7.30 40.04
C GLU A 333 -4.93 6.31 39.83
N ARG A 334 -4.60 5.02 40.01
CA ARG A 334 -5.56 3.92 40.04
C ARG A 334 -6.58 4.24 41.13
N LYS A 335 -7.75 4.74 40.76
CA LYS A 335 -8.94 4.65 41.60
C LYS A 335 -9.23 3.16 41.79
N THR A 336 -8.84 2.65 42.94
CA THR A 336 -9.03 1.26 43.37
C THR A 336 -10.51 0.89 43.30
N ARG A 337 -10.91 0.16 42.24
CA ARG A 337 -12.12 -0.66 42.18
C ARG A 337 -11.70 -2.14 42.20
N SER A 338 -11.98 -2.81 43.33
CA SER A 338 -11.95 -4.25 43.69
C SER A 338 -11.11 -5.27 42.87
N THR A 339 -10.03 -5.77 43.49
CA THR A 339 -9.67 -7.17 43.82
C THR A 339 -9.94 -8.36 42.86
N GLY A 340 -10.04 -8.17 41.55
CA GLY A 340 -9.82 -9.22 40.54
C GLY A 340 -8.74 -8.77 39.56
N GLN A 341 -7.81 -9.63 39.14
CA GLN A 341 -6.76 -9.25 38.19
C GLN A 341 -7.41 -8.98 36.82
N ARG A 342 -7.75 -7.72 36.55
CA ARG A 342 -8.34 -7.28 35.27
C ARG A 342 -7.35 -7.51 34.14
N ARG A 343 -7.85 -7.90 32.97
CA ARG A 343 -7.03 -8.04 31.76
C ARG A 343 -6.65 -6.66 31.25
N ALA A 344 -5.38 -6.33 31.28
CA ALA A 344 -4.84 -5.10 30.71
C ALA A 344 -4.81 -5.22 29.17
N ILE A 345 -5.65 -4.45 28.48
CA ILE A 345 -5.81 -4.52 27.02
C ILE A 345 -5.45 -3.19 26.36
N ILE A 346 -4.71 -3.27 25.25
CA ILE A 346 -4.60 -2.19 24.26
C ILE A 346 -5.35 -2.64 23.00
N LEU A 347 -6.20 -1.78 22.45
CA LEU A 347 -6.92 -2.03 21.20
C LEU A 347 -6.29 -1.24 20.06
N ASP A 348 -5.89 -1.92 18.99
CA ASP A 348 -5.38 -1.32 17.75
C ASP A 348 -6.43 -1.40 16.64
N VAL A 349 -6.90 -0.25 16.16
CA VAL A 349 -8.18 -0.13 15.43
C VAL A 349 -8.13 0.93 14.31
N ASP A 350 -8.90 0.71 13.25
CA ASP A 350 -9.19 1.69 12.19
C ASP A 350 -10.63 2.25 12.30
N MET A 351 -11.25 2.06 13.47
CA MET A 351 -12.53 2.59 13.95
C MET A 351 -13.67 2.72 12.92
N GLY A 352 -13.94 1.62 12.22
CA GLY A 352 -15.23 1.36 11.58
C GLY A 352 -16.36 1.05 12.59
N VAL A 353 -17.55 0.73 12.07
CA VAL A 353 -18.75 0.42 12.89
C VAL A 353 -18.55 -0.83 13.74
N ASP A 354 -17.89 -1.85 13.20
CA ASP A 354 -17.55 -3.08 13.88
C ASP A 354 -16.46 -2.85 14.96
N ALA A 355 -15.41 -2.10 14.65
CA ALA A 355 -14.38 -1.71 15.62
C ALA A 355 -14.96 -0.89 16.79
N ALA A 356 -15.95 -0.03 16.53
CA ALA A 356 -16.70 0.66 17.58
C ALA A 356 -17.42 -0.33 18.50
N GLN A 357 -18.10 -1.34 17.95
CA GLN A 357 -18.75 -2.39 18.75
C GLN A 357 -17.73 -3.17 19.60
N ALA A 358 -16.54 -3.46 19.08
CA ALA A 358 -15.47 -4.09 19.84
C ALA A 358 -14.98 -3.24 21.02
N LEU A 359 -14.76 -1.94 20.79
CA LEU A 359 -14.37 -1.02 21.86
C LEU A 359 -15.48 -0.85 22.90
N MET A 360 -16.74 -0.79 22.48
CA MET A 360 -17.88 -0.76 23.40
C MET A 360 -17.95 -2.03 24.27
N LEU A 361 -17.69 -3.21 23.67
CA LEU A 361 -17.66 -4.49 24.37
C LEU A 361 -16.53 -4.51 25.40
N ALA A 362 -15.33 -4.07 25.02
CA ALA A 362 -14.20 -3.93 25.92
C ALA A 362 -14.49 -2.99 27.09
N ALA A 363 -15.01 -1.79 26.78
CA ALA A 363 -15.25 -0.72 27.74
C ALA A 363 -16.38 -1.05 28.74
N SER A 364 -17.32 -1.91 28.35
CA SER A 364 -18.46 -2.31 29.18
C SER A 364 -18.12 -3.47 30.13
N ARG A 365 -16.95 -4.11 29.99
CA ARG A 365 -16.59 -5.28 30.79
C ARG A 365 -15.89 -4.92 32.12
N PRO A 366 -16.36 -5.44 33.27
CA PRO A 366 -15.75 -5.12 34.56
C PRO A 366 -14.41 -5.82 34.81
N ASP A 367 -14.13 -6.91 34.09
CA ASP A 367 -12.92 -7.72 34.18
C ASP A 367 -11.84 -7.32 33.14
N VAL A 368 -12.08 -6.25 32.39
CA VAL A 368 -11.18 -5.69 31.38
C VAL A 368 -10.75 -4.29 31.81
N ASP A 369 -9.45 -4.00 31.68
CA ASP A 369 -8.87 -2.69 31.86
C ASP A 369 -8.28 -2.23 30.52
N VAL A 370 -9.06 -1.44 29.78
CA VAL A 370 -8.61 -0.86 28.50
C VAL A 370 -7.65 0.28 28.81
N LEU A 371 -6.36 0.04 28.56
CA LEU A 371 -5.28 0.98 28.87
C LEU A 371 -5.16 2.11 27.85
N ALA A 372 -5.41 1.79 26.58
CA ALA A 372 -5.27 2.70 25.46
C ALA A 372 -6.02 2.18 24.22
N VAL A 373 -6.38 3.12 23.35
CA VAL A 373 -6.80 2.84 21.98
C VAL A 373 -5.74 3.42 21.04
N THR A 374 -5.13 2.58 20.21
CA THR A 374 -4.22 3.00 19.15
C THR A 374 -4.94 2.98 17.82
N CYS A 375 -4.89 4.08 17.07
CA CYS A 375 -5.55 4.18 15.78
C CYS A 375 -4.56 3.93 14.64
N VAL A 376 -5.01 3.27 13.57
CA VAL A 376 -4.25 3.01 12.34
C VAL A 376 -5.11 3.31 11.11
N GLY A 377 -4.49 3.70 10.00
CA GLY A 377 -5.17 3.84 8.72
C GLY A 377 -5.66 2.48 8.20
N GLY A 378 -6.86 2.46 7.62
CA GLY A 378 -7.47 1.21 7.16
C GLY A 378 -8.83 1.46 6.52
N ALA A 379 -9.90 0.99 7.17
CA ALA A 379 -11.28 1.17 6.77
C ALA A 379 -11.67 2.63 6.54
N VAL A 380 -11.21 3.52 7.42
CA VAL A 380 -11.33 4.98 7.30
C VAL A 380 -9.95 5.62 7.39
N ASN A 381 -9.85 6.89 7.03
CA ASN A 381 -8.61 7.62 7.24
C ASN A 381 -8.30 7.77 8.75
N ILE A 382 -7.03 7.97 9.08
CA ILE A 382 -6.57 8.01 10.46
C ILE A 382 -7.24 9.10 11.32
N GLU A 383 -7.60 10.25 10.72
CA GLU A 383 -8.28 11.33 11.44
C GLU A 383 -9.69 10.92 11.86
N HIS A 384 -10.44 10.28 10.96
CA HIS A 384 -11.73 9.69 11.27
C HIS A 384 -11.60 8.56 12.27
N ALA A 385 -10.56 7.72 12.18
CA ALA A 385 -10.35 6.64 13.13
C ALA A 385 -10.21 7.16 14.57
N CYS A 386 -9.38 8.20 14.76
CA CYS A 386 -9.18 8.82 16.08
C CYS A 386 -10.46 9.51 16.59
N ASN A 387 -11.12 10.29 15.72
CA ASN A 387 -12.34 11.01 16.11
C ASN A 387 -13.47 10.05 16.47
N ASN A 388 -13.63 8.98 15.70
CA ASN A 388 -14.62 7.94 15.97
C ASN A 388 -14.31 7.22 17.30
N ALA A 389 -13.03 7.00 17.62
CA ALA A 389 -12.67 6.38 18.90
C ALA A 389 -13.13 7.23 20.08
N LEU A 390 -12.91 8.54 20.02
CA LEU A 390 -13.41 9.48 21.04
C LEU A 390 -14.95 9.47 21.14
N ARG A 391 -15.67 9.37 20.01
CA ARG A 391 -17.14 9.27 20.01
C ARG A 391 -17.63 8.03 20.74
N VAL A 392 -16.99 6.89 20.49
CA VAL A 392 -17.31 5.62 21.13
C VAL A 392 -17.04 5.67 22.63
N LEU A 393 -15.87 6.19 23.03
CA LEU A 393 -15.50 6.34 24.44
C LEU A 393 -16.47 7.27 25.16
N LYS A 394 -16.88 8.37 24.54
CA LYS A 394 -17.91 9.27 25.07
C LYS A 394 -19.26 8.56 25.24
N ALA A 395 -19.70 7.79 24.25
CA ALA A 395 -20.93 6.99 24.34
C ALA A 395 -20.86 5.92 25.44
N CYS A 396 -19.66 5.47 25.80
CA CYS A 396 -19.42 4.52 26.88
C CYS A 396 -19.15 5.19 28.24
N ASN A 397 -19.13 6.53 28.34
CA ASN A 397 -18.66 7.27 29.52
C ASN A 397 -17.24 6.87 29.97
N ARG A 398 -16.36 6.58 29.00
CA ARG A 398 -14.97 6.15 29.19
C ARG A 398 -13.94 7.06 28.52
N GLU A 399 -14.18 8.37 28.54
CA GLU A 399 -13.23 9.39 28.07
C GLU A 399 -11.92 9.42 28.90
N ASP A 400 -11.81 8.62 29.96
CA ASP A 400 -10.56 8.37 30.69
C ASP A 400 -9.53 7.54 29.91
N ILE A 401 -9.97 6.80 28.87
CA ILE A 401 -9.10 5.97 28.06
C ILE A 401 -8.38 6.85 27.01
N PRO A 402 -7.04 6.89 26.99
CA PRO A 402 -6.30 7.69 26.02
C PRO A 402 -6.37 7.09 24.60
N VAL A 403 -6.48 7.99 23.60
CA VAL A 403 -6.47 7.65 22.17
C VAL A 403 -5.18 8.16 21.53
N PHE A 404 -4.46 7.28 20.84
CA PHE A 404 -3.19 7.61 20.19
C PHE A 404 -3.30 7.49 18.67
N ARG A 405 -2.86 8.52 17.95
CA ARG A 405 -2.77 8.51 16.49
C ARG A 405 -1.56 7.69 16.03
N GLY A 406 -1.77 6.70 15.18
CA GLY A 406 -0.71 5.85 14.62
C GLY A 406 -0.46 6.07 13.13
N ALA A 407 0.02 5.00 12.49
CA ALA A 407 0.39 4.99 11.09
C ALA A 407 -0.83 5.27 10.19
N GLU A 408 -0.67 6.19 9.25
CA GLU A 408 -1.73 6.58 8.32
C GLU A 408 -1.78 5.71 7.05
N LYS A 409 -0.64 5.12 6.69
CA LYS A 409 -0.41 4.40 5.44
C LYS A 409 0.27 3.07 5.73
N PRO A 410 0.16 2.08 4.83
CA PRO A 410 0.92 0.84 4.97
C PRO A 410 2.43 1.09 4.96
N MET A 411 3.20 0.11 5.43
CA MET A 411 4.67 0.19 5.45
C MET A 411 5.27 0.40 4.06
N VAL A 412 4.67 -0.20 3.02
CA VAL A 412 5.12 -0.11 1.63
C VAL A 412 3.92 0.18 0.72
N GLY A 413 4.13 1.08 -0.24
CA GLY A 413 3.14 1.41 -1.26
C GLY A 413 2.17 2.52 -0.84
N GLN A 414 1.07 2.63 -1.59
CA GLN A 414 -0.02 3.55 -1.27
C GLN A 414 -1.17 2.77 -0.63
N PRO A 415 -1.91 3.38 0.31
CA PRO A 415 -3.13 2.76 0.81
C PRO A 415 -4.06 2.47 -0.38
N THR A 416 -4.58 1.23 -0.48
CA THR A 416 -5.68 0.97 -1.40
C THR A 416 -6.82 1.91 -1.05
N GLU A 417 -7.44 2.58 -2.04
CA GLU A 417 -8.48 3.61 -1.85
C GLU A 417 -9.26 3.36 -0.54
N SER A 418 -8.96 4.16 0.50
CA SER A 418 -9.82 4.24 1.67
C SER A 418 -11.17 4.64 1.14
N GLU A 419 -12.26 4.02 1.59
CA GLU A 419 -13.58 4.52 1.25
C GLU A 419 -13.70 5.91 1.88
N GLU A 420 -13.32 6.96 1.12
CA GLU A 420 -13.27 8.37 1.54
C GLU A 420 -14.64 8.86 2.07
N ASN A 421 -15.67 8.03 1.93
CA ASN A 421 -17.07 8.32 2.15
C ASN A 421 -17.81 7.25 2.97
N LEU A 422 -17.15 6.50 3.88
CA LEU A 422 -17.89 5.81 4.93
C LEU A 422 -18.00 6.74 6.16
N PRO A 423 -19.06 7.57 6.28
CA PRO A 423 -19.43 8.10 7.58
C PRO A 423 -19.90 6.92 8.43
N GLY A 424 -18.96 6.30 9.13
CA GLY A 424 -19.22 5.31 10.15
C GLY A 424 -19.05 5.94 11.53
N VAL A 425 -19.87 5.52 12.48
CA VAL A 425 -19.82 5.88 13.90
C VAL A 425 -20.27 7.33 14.21
N ALA A 426 -21.57 7.49 14.48
CA ALA A 426 -22.22 8.71 15.01
C ALA A 426 -21.62 10.04 14.48
N TRP A 427 -21.57 10.17 13.15
CA TRP A 427 -20.78 11.17 12.42
C TRP A 427 -21.03 12.64 12.81
N ASP A 428 -22.25 12.96 13.26
CA ASP A 428 -22.68 14.31 13.61
C ASP A 428 -22.26 14.76 15.02
N SER A 429 -21.76 13.84 15.85
CA SER A 429 -21.29 14.16 17.19
C SER A 429 -19.92 14.85 17.16
N SER A 430 -19.86 16.03 17.78
CA SER A 430 -18.60 16.74 17.97
C SER A 430 -17.78 16.10 19.09
N VAL A 431 -16.48 15.98 18.85
CA VAL A 431 -15.48 15.48 19.80
C VAL A 431 -14.40 16.52 20.02
N ASP A 432 -13.82 16.52 21.21
CA ASP A 432 -12.67 17.36 21.54
C ASP A 432 -11.39 16.65 21.10
N THR A 433 -10.88 16.99 19.92
CA THR A 433 -9.67 16.35 19.37
C THR A 433 -8.42 16.62 20.20
N ARG A 434 -8.45 17.53 21.19
CA ARG A 434 -7.37 17.72 22.17
C ARG A 434 -7.23 16.53 23.13
N GLN A 435 -8.21 15.63 23.18
CA GLN A 435 -8.13 14.36 23.91
C GLN A 435 -7.29 13.31 23.19
N ILE A 436 -6.91 13.53 21.93
CA ILE A 436 -5.94 12.68 21.24
C ILE A 436 -4.55 12.98 21.82
N GLU A 437 -3.88 11.95 22.29
CA GLU A 437 -2.53 12.08 22.84
C GLU A 437 -1.53 12.51 21.77
N PRO A 438 -0.58 13.42 22.10
CA PRO A 438 0.43 13.88 21.14
C PRO A 438 1.50 12.81 20.85
N GLU A 439 1.64 11.81 21.73
CA GLU A 439 2.53 10.68 21.50
C GLU A 439 2.00 9.81 20.35
N HIS A 440 2.89 9.36 19.47
CA HIS A 440 2.50 8.47 18.38
C HIS A 440 2.14 7.07 18.90
N ALA A 441 1.12 6.43 18.34
CA ALA A 441 0.62 5.13 18.79
C ALA A 441 1.71 4.05 18.90
N VAL A 442 2.65 4.01 17.96
CA VAL A 442 3.78 3.06 17.98
C VAL A 442 4.70 3.31 19.19
N SER A 443 5.02 4.57 19.48
CA SER A 443 5.83 4.94 20.66
C SER A 443 5.09 4.61 21.95
N ALA A 444 3.80 4.92 22.02
CA ALA A 444 2.96 4.60 23.15
C ALA A 444 2.88 3.08 23.39
N LEU A 445 2.70 2.28 22.33
CA LEU A 445 2.66 0.81 22.42
C LEU A 445 3.98 0.27 22.99
N ILE A 446 5.12 0.68 22.45
CA ILE A 446 6.44 0.29 22.96
C ILE A 446 6.59 0.68 24.44
N ARG A 447 6.19 1.91 24.80
CA ARG A 447 6.24 2.41 26.18
C ARG A 447 5.39 1.56 27.12
N PHE A 448 4.11 1.34 26.80
CA PHE A 448 3.22 0.52 27.61
C PHE A 448 3.77 -0.89 27.82
N VAL A 449 4.24 -1.53 26.75
CA VAL A 449 4.80 -2.90 26.80
C VAL A 449 6.09 -2.96 27.63
N ASN A 450 6.92 -1.93 27.56
CA ASN A 450 8.15 -1.81 28.35
C ASN A 450 7.90 -1.49 29.83
N ASP A 451 6.86 -0.70 30.12
CA ASP A 451 6.45 -0.36 31.47
C ASP A 451 5.75 -1.54 32.19
N SER A 452 5.20 -2.50 31.45
CA SER A 452 4.44 -3.64 31.99
C SER A 452 4.68 -4.95 31.21
N PRO A 453 5.93 -5.45 31.17
CA PRO A 453 6.27 -6.64 30.41
C PRO A 453 5.53 -7.88 30.94
N GLY A 454 5.02 -8.70 30.03
CA GLY A 454 4.27 -9.92 30.31
C GLY A 454 2.84 -9.72 30.79
N GLN A 455 2.35 -8.47 30.85
CA GLN A 455 1.02 -8.16 31.40
C GLN A 455 0.00 -7.71 30.34
N ILE A 456 0.46 -7.09 29.26
CA ILE A 456 -0.41 -6.46 28.26
C ILE A 456 -0.84 -7.45 27.20
N THR A 457 -2.15 -7.55 27.00
CA THR A 457 -2.76 -8.19 25.84
C THR A 457 -3.02 -7.13 24.78
N LEU A 458 -2.54 -7.35 23.56
CA LEU A 458 -2.80 -6.47 22.42
C LEU A 458 -3.89 -7.10 21.54
N VAL A 459 -4.90 -6.32 21.19
CA VAL A 459 -5.99 -6.76 20.31
C VAL A 459 -5.95 -5.91 19.03
N CYS A 460 -5.48 -6.51 17.95
CA CYS A 460 -5.35 -5.89 16.64
C CYS A 460 -6.58 -6.21 15.78
N LEU A 461 -7.39 -5.19 15.53
CA LEU A 461 -8.65 -5.30 14.77
C LEU A 461 -8.57 -4.63 13.38
N ALA A 462 -7.39 -4.16 13.02
CA ALA A 462 -7.11 -3.33 11.86
C ALA A 462 -5.77 -3.75 11.21
N PRO A 463 -5.30 -3.10 10.13
CA PRO A 463 -4.01 -3.40 9.52
C PRO A 463 -2.87 -3.36 10.55
N LEU A 464 -1.95 -4.33 10.47
CA LEU A 464 -0.96 -4.59 11.52
C LEU A 464 0.22 -3.60 11.53
N THR A 465 0.11 -2.47 10.83
CA THR A 465 1.17 -1.50 10.61
C THR A 465 1.76 -0.97 11.92
N ASN A 466 0.92 -0.60 12.89
CA ASN A 466 1.40 -0.10 14.19
C ASN A 466 2.24 -1.16 14.93
N LEU A 467 1.77 -2.41 14.97
CA LEU A 467 2.48 -3.52 15.62
C LEU A 467 3.79 -3.86 14.89
N ALA A 468 3.76 -3.95 13.56
CA ALA A 468 4.96 -4.22 12.77
C ALA A 468 6.03 -3.14 12.96
N LEU A 469 5.63 -1.86 12.96
CA LEU A 469 6.56 -0.75 13.25
C LEU A 469 7.09 -0.83 14.68
N ALA A 470 6.27 -1.21 15.67
CA ALA A 470 6.72 -1.39 17.04
C ALA A 470 7.77 -2.51 17.16
N LEU A 471 7.55 -3.64 16.49
CA LEU A 471 8.51 -4.75 16.42
C LEU A 471 9.83 -4.34 15.74
N ARG A 472 9.75 -3.53 14.68
CA ARG A 472 10.94 -3.00 13.98
C ARG A 472 11.74 -2.01 14.82
N LEU A 473 11.08 -1.21 15.65
CA LEU A 473 11.74 -0.21 16.51
C LEU A 473 12.25 -0.82 17.82
N ASP A 474 11.50 -1.76 18.42
CA ASP A 474 11.90 -2.51 19.62
C ASP A 474 11.52 -4.00 19.47
N PRO A 475 12.45 -4.85 19.00
CA PRO A 475 12.21 -6.28 18.84
C PRO A 475 11.87 -7.02 20.14
N GLN A 476 12.09 -6.42 21.32
CA GLN A 476 11.69 -7.03 22.58
C GLN A 476 10.17 -7.00 22.80
N VAL A 477 9.43 -6.17 22.06
CA VAL A 477 7.96 -6.11 22.12
C VAL A 477 7.35 -7.50 21.93
N ALA A 478 7.88 -8.30 21.00
CA ALA A 478 7.43 -9.68 20.75
C ALA A 478 7.44 -10.57 22.01
N LYS A 479 8.43 -10.39 22.88
CA LYS A 479 8.61 -11.20 24.10
C LYS A 479 7.89 -10.62 25.32
N LYS A 480 7.54 -9.33 25.27
CA LYS A 480 6.97 -8.59 26.40
C LYS A 480 5.46 -8.48 26.31
N LEU A 481 4.85 -8.64 25.14
CA LEU A 481 3.40 -8.82 25.04
C LEU A 481 3.00 -10.16 25.65
N LYS A 482 1.93 -10.16 26.45
CA LYS A 482 1.39 -11.38 27.06
C LYS A 482 0.74 -12.25 25.98
N ASP A 483 -0.25 -11.67 25.30
CA ASP A 483 -1.02 -12.31 24.23
C ASP A 483 -1.29 -11.28 23.13
N VAL A 484 -1.35 -11.73 21.88
CA VAL A 484 -1.78 -10.92 20.74
C VAL A 484 -2.96 -11.57 20.04
N PHE A 485 -4.07 -10.86 19.97
CA PHE A 485 -5.25 -11.28 19.22
C PHE A 485 -5.34 -10.50 17.92
N ILE A 486 -5.48 -11.21 16.80
CA ILE A 486 -5.52 -10.60 15.47
C ILE A 486 -6.84 -10.95 14.80
N LEU A 487 -7.58 -9.94 14.35
CA LEU A 487 -8.62 -10.10 13.34
C LEU A 487 -8.00 -9.87 11.96
N GLY A 488 -8.04 -10.89 11.13
CA GLY A 488 -7.62 -10.75 9.73
C GLY A 488 -7.15 -12.06 9.14
N GLY A 489 -6.72 -11.98 7.88
CA GLY A 489 -6.24 -13.13 7.13
C GLY A 489 -7.35 -14.13 6.80
N ASN A 490 -6.95 -15.21 6.15
CA ASN A 490 -7.81 -16.30 5.70
C ASN A 490 -7.06 -17.63 5.69
N ILE A 491 -7.83 -18.70 5.79
CA ILE A 491 -7.38 -20.08 5.98
C ILE A 491 -7.80 -20.98 4.83
N GLU A 492 -8.84 -20.59 4.06
CA GLU A 492 -9.32 -21.32 2.87
C GLU A 492 -9.01 -20.55 1.57
N GLY A 493 -8.23 -19.47 1.66
CA GLY A 493 -7.87 -18.62 0.53
C GLY A 493 -9.04 -17.80 -0.03
N ARG A 494 -10.14 -17.64 0.72
CA ARG A 494 -11.28 -16.81 0.31
C ARG A 494 -11.08 -15.41 0.87
N GLY A 495 -10.88 -14.45 -0.03
CA GLY A 495 -10.68 -13.05 0.34
C GLY A 495 -11.99 -12.31 0.62
N GLY A 496 -11.89 -11.26 1.42
CA GLY A 496 -12.94 -10.25 1.60
C GLY A 496 -12.66 -8.96 0.83
N ARG A 497 -11.40 -8.74 0.42
CA ARG A 497 -10.96 -7.54 -0.31
C ARG A 497 -10.55 -7.84 -1.74
N THR A 498 -9.74 -8.88 -1.94
CA THR A 498 -9.48 -9.46 -3.26
C THR A 498 -10.10 -10.84 -3.34
N ALA A 499 -9.88 -11.58 -4.44
CA ALA A 499 -10.32 -12.96 -4.53
C ALA A 499 -9.76 -13.83 -3.38
N CYS A 500 -8.57 -13.51 -2.88
CA CYS A 500 -7.83 -14.36 -1.94
C CYS A 500 -7.18 -13.62 -0.77
N ALA A 501 -7.32 -12.30 -0.64
CA ALA A 501 -6.78 -11.56 0.50
C ALA A 501 -7.91 -10.92 1.32
N GLU A 502 -7.77 -11.04 2.63
CA GLU A 502 -8.60 -10.34 3.62
C GLU A 502 -8.17 -8.86 3.69
N LYS A 503 -9.09 -7.96 4.06
CA LYS A 503 -8.91 -6.50 4.03
C LYS A 503 -7.72 -6.00 4.85
N ASN A 504 -7.57 -6.41 6.11
CA ASN A 504 -6.48 -5.95 6.98
C ASN A 504 -5.12 -6.44 6.48
N PHE A 505 -5.04 -7.71 6.09
CA PHE A 505 -3.82 -8.31 5.53
C PHE A 505 -3.48 -7.75 4.15
N HIS A 506 -4.48 -7.43 3.33
CA HIS A 506 -4.28 -6.82 2.02
C HIS A 506 -3.85 -5.35 2.10
N PHE A 507 -4.32 -4.63 3.14
CA PHE A 507 -3.98 -3.22 3.31
C PHE A 507 -2.48 -3.04 3.56
N ASP A 508 -1.89 -3.85 4.44
CA ASP A 508 -0.45 -3.86 4.72
C ASP A 508 0.10 -5.30 4.81
N PRO A 509 0.33 -5.96 3.65
CA PRO A 509 0.85 -7.32 3.59
C PRO A 509 2.22 -7.43 4.27
N GLU A 510 3.08 -6.42 4.10
CA GLU A 510 4.39 -6.36 4.72
C GLU A 510 4.30 -6.36 6.24
N ALA A 511 3.42 -5.54 6.82
CA ALA A 511 3.22 -5.53 8.27
C ALA A 511 2.71 -6.88 8.78
N ALA A 512 1.75 -7.49 8.09
CA ALA A 512 1.25 -8.81 8.45
C ALA A 512 2.34 -9.89 8.36
N TYR A 513 3.19 -9.83 7.33
CA TYR A 513 4.36 -10.69 7.22
C TYR A 513 5.33 -10.50 8.38
N VAL A 514 5.69 -9.25 8.74
CA VAL A 514 6.57 -8.98 9.89
C VAL A 514 6.01 -9.57 11.18
N VAL A 515 4.73 -9.36 11.46
CA VAL A 515 4.09 -9.84 12.69
C VAL A 515 4.09 -11.36 12.76
N LEU A 516 3.70 -12.06 11.69
CA LEU A 516 3.69 -13.53 11.67
C LEU A 516 5.11 -14.13 11.74
N GLN A 517 6.13 -13.43 11.26
CA GLN A 517 7.51 -13.93 11.33
C GLN A 517 8.16 -13.71 12.70
N GLU A 518 7.79 -12.65 13.43
CA GLU A 518 8.50 -12.23 14.65
C GLU A 518 7.79 -12.59 15.95
N MET A 519 6.54 -13.06 15.88
CA MET A 519 5.72 -13.37 17.06
C MET A 519 5.24 -14.83 17.09
N TYR A 520 5.03 -15.36 18.30
CA TYR A 520 4.63 -16.76 18.53
C TYR A 520 3.41 -16.90 19.48
N ASN A 521 2.98 -15.83 20.14
CA ASN A 521 1.84 -15.79 21.06
C ASN A 521 0.59 -15.20 20.40
N ILE A 522 0.38 -15.54 19.11
CA ILE A 522 -0.73 -15.04 18.31
C ILE A 522 -1.94 -15.97 18.45
N SER A 523 -3.11 -15.39 18.70
CA SER A 523 -4.42 -16.00 18.44
C SER A 523 -5.12 -15.23 17.32
N LEU A 524 -5.29 -15.86 16.16
CA LEU A 524 -5.81 -15.23 14.95
C LEU A 524 -7.24 -15.71 14.68
N LEU A 525 -8.15 -14.77 14.46
CA LEU A 525 -9.52 -15.01 14.03
C LEU A 525 -9.64 -14.71 12.52
N PRO A 526 -9.73 -15.74 11.66
CA PRO A 526 -9.83 -15.54 10.21
C PRO A 526 -11.18 -14.95 9.81
N TYR A 527 -11.16 -14.15 8.74
CA TYR A 527 -12.36 -13.56 8.15
C TYR A 527 -13.45 -14.62 7.82
N GLU A 528 -13.04 -15.74 7.23
CA GLU A 528 -13.97 -16.80 6.83
C GLU A 528 -14.74 -17.40 8.02
N VAL A 529 -14.09 -17.51 9.18
CA VAL A 529 -14.73 -18.02 10.39
C VAL A 529 -15.82 -17.05 10.82
N CYS A 530 -15.55 -15.75 10.88
CA CYS A 530 -16.55 -14.75 11.19
C CYS A 530 -17.76 -14.82 10.24
N THR A 531 -17.52 -14.92 8.92
CA THR A 531 -18.61 -14.96 7.93
C THR A 531 -19.53 -16.17 8.06
N ARG A 532 -19.02 -17.30 8.56
CA ARG A 532 -19.82 -18.51 8.80
C ARG A 532 -20.66 -18.45 10.08
N HIS A 533 -20.38 -17.51 10.97
CA HIS A 533 -21.03 -17.36 12.26
C HIS A 533 -21.88 -16.07 12.30
N ALA A 534 -22.76 -15.90 11.31
CA ALA A 534 -23.65 -14.74 11.26
C ALA A 534 -24.72 -14.80 12.37
N LEU A 535 -24.87 -13.70 13.10
CA LEU A 535 -25.96 -13.50 14.06
C LEU A 535 -27.30 -13.51 13.32
N PRO A 536 -28.35 -14.12 13.90
CA PRO A 536 -29.69 -14.01 13.37
C PRO A 536 -30.12 -12.55 13.20
N GLY A 537 -30.77 -12.23 12.08
CA GLY A 537 -31.22 -10.88 11.80
C GLY A 537 -32.17 -10.30 12.85
N ASP A 538 -33.07 -11.14 13.40
CA ASP A 538 -33.99 -10.75 14.47
C ASP A 538 -33.25 -10.40 15.77
N PHE A 539 -32.19 -11.15 16.10
CA PHE A 539 -31.31 -10.81 17.22
C PHE A 539 -30.70 -9.43 16.99
N PHE A 540 -30.07 -9.22 15.82
CA PHE A 540 -29.42 -7.96 15.50
C PHE A 540 -30.39 -6.77 15.57
N TYR A 541 -31.60 -6.94 15.01
CA TYR A 541 -32.65 -5.93 15.09
C TYR A 541 -33.03 -5.60 16.54
N SER A 542 -33.33 -6.62 17.35
CA SER A 542 -33.68 -6.42 18.76
C SER A 542 -32.55 -5.75 19.56
N TRP A 543 -31.31 -6.08 19.24
CA TRP A 543 -30.11 -5.57 19.91
C TRP A 543 -29.92 -4.07 19.66
N VAL A 544 -30.02 -3.61 18.42
CA VAL A 544 -29.85 -2.19 18.09
C VAL A 544 -31.08 -1.34 18.44
N HIS A 545 -32.25 -1.96 18.58
CA HIS A 545 -33.49 -1.31 19.04
C HIS A 545 -33.74 -1.43 20.55
N GLY A 546 -32.72 -1.80 21.35
CA GLY A 546 -32.83 -2.00 22.80
C GLY A 546 -33.17 -0.75 23.63
N GLY A 547 -33.22 0.44 23.04
CA GLY A 547 -33.67 1.67 23.71
C GLY A 547 -32.65 2.33 24.66
N THR A 548 -31.40 1.86 24.66
CA THR A 548 -30.30 2.44 25.45
C THR A 548 -29.48 3.42 24.61
N VAL A 549 -28.68 4.28 25.26
CA VAL A 549 -27.75 5.18 24.58
C VAL A 549 -26.77 4.39 23.68
N LYS A 550 -26.29 3.25 24.17
CA LYS A 550 -25.35 2.39 23.43
C LYS A 550 -26.01 1.69 22.23
N SER A 551 -27.22 1.15 22.40
CA SER A 551 -27.94 0.53 21.26
C SER A 551 -28.28 1.57 20.20
N GLU A 552 -28.71 2.76 20.61
CA GLU A 552 -29.00 3.87 19.71
C GLU A 552 -27.74 4.36 18.98
N PHE A 553 -26.61 4.44 19.69
CA PHE A 553 -25.33 4.76 19.08
C PHE A 553 -24.95 3.76 17.98
N ILE A 554 -25.10 2.46 18.23
CA ILE A 554 -24.83 1.43 17.21
C ILE A 554 -25.81 1.56 16.04
N ARG A 555 -27.09 1.76 16.34
CA ARG A 555 -28.16 1.88 15.34
C ARG A 555 -27.92 3.05 14.39
N THR A 556 -27.56 4.21 14.93
CA THR A 556 -27.27 5.44 14.16
C THR A 556 -25.92 5.40 13.46
N SER A 557 -25.00 4.56 13.94
CA SER A 557 -23.68 4.35 13.31
C SER A 557 -23.75 3.46 12.06
N GLY A 558 -24.79 2.63 11.94
CA GLY A 558 -25.14 1.94 10.70
C GLY A 558 -26.16 2.73 9.87
N ASP A 559 -26.09 2.67 8.54
CA ASP A 559 -27.15 3.19 7.68
C ASP A 559 -28.40 2.29 7.80
N GLU A 560 -29.60 2.87 7.85
CA GLU A 560 -30.89 2.17 7.92
C GLU A 560 -31.10 1.22 6.72
N ALA A 561 -30.59 1.57 5.54
CA ALA A 561 -30.62 0.71 4.37
C ALA A 561 -29.76 -0.56 4.55
N TRP A 562 -28.60 -0.42 5.20
CA TRP A 562 -27.75 -1.53 5.60
C TRP A 562 -28.40 -2.32 6.74
N LEU A 563 -29.07 -1.62 7.66
CA LEU A 563 -30.11 -2.07 8.60
C LEU A 563 -30.92 -3.25 8.06
N HIS A 564 -31.76 -2.89 7.09
CA HIS A 564 -32.76 -3.78 6.51
C HIS A 564 -32.19 -4.95 5.69
N GLN A 565 -31.03 -4.78 5.06
CA GLN A 565 -30.41 -5.85 4.27
C GLN A 565 -29.84 -6.97 5.16
N ASN A 566 -29.24 -6.59 6.30
CA ASN A 566 -28.63 -7.56 7.21
C ASN A 566 -29.65 -8.34 8.04
N ILE A 567 -30.85 -7.79 8.27
CA ILE A 567 -31.95 -8.57 8.89
C ILE A 567 -32.25 -9.85 8.10
N LYS A 568 -32.17 -9.81 6.76
CA LYS A 568 -32.46 -10.98 5.92
C LYS A 568 -31.28 -11.95 5.78
N LYS A 569 -30.05 -11.45 5.87
CA LYS A 569 -28.81 -12.22 5.61
C LYS A 569 -28.09 -12.67 6.88
N GLY A 570 -28.51 -12.16 8.03
CA GLY A 570 -27.72 -12.21 9.26
C GLY A 570 -26.67 -11.10 9.30
N TYR A 571 -26.14 -10.86 10.50
CA TYR A 571 -25.15 -9.81 10.77
C TYR A 571 -23.86 -10.41 11.32
N VAL A 572 -22.71 -9.90 10.88
CA VAL A 572 -21.39 -10.33 11.38
C VAL A 572 -20.65 -9.10 11.88
N SER A 573 -20.30 -9.08 13.17
CA SER A 573 -19.42 -8.07 13.75
C SER A 573 -18.01 -8.65 13.89
N PHE A 574 -17.22 -8.53 12.83
CA PHE A 574 -15.87 -9.12 12.75
C PHE A 574 -15.01 -8.71 13.95
N CYS A 575 -14.91 -7.41 14.19
CA CYS A 575 -14.14 -6.83 15.30
C CYS A 575 -14.67 -7.24 16.68
N ALA A 576 -15.99 -7.24 16.90
CA ALA A 576 -16.54 -7.62 18.20
C ALA A 576 -16.36 -9.11 18.49
N TYR A 577 -16.32 -9.98 17.47
CA TYR A 577 -16.04 -11.40 17.66
C TYR A 577 -14.58 -11.62 18.07
N ALA A 578 -13.64 -10.95 17.44
CA ALA A 578 -12.23 -10.99 17.84
C ALA A 578 -12.04 -10.48 19.26
N MET A 579 -12.74 -9.39 19.63
CA MET A 579 -12.73 -8.90 21.01
C MET A 579 -13.34 -9.90 21.99
N ALA A 580 -14.45 -10.57 21.63
CA ALA A 580 -15.07 -11.60 22.45
C ALA A 580 -14.09 -12.75 22.73
N VAL A 581 -13.36 -13.22 21.71
CA VAL A 581 -12.30 -14.23 21.86
C VAL A 581 -11.16 -13.72 22.75
N ALA A 582 -10.77 -12.45 22.63
CA ALA A 582 -9.70 -11.86 23.44
C ALA A 582 -10.05 -11.74 24.93
N VAL A 583 -11.31 -11.41 25.26
CA VAL A 583 -11.76 -11.25 26.64
C VAL A 583 -12.20 -12.58 27.27
N ASP A 584 -12.66 -13.53 26.45
CA ASP A 584 -13.05 -14.88 26.84
C ASP A 584 -12.65 -15.89 25.76
N SER A 585 -11.53 -16.58 25.99
CA SER A 585 -10.99 -17.57 25.06
C SER A 585 -11.93 -18.76 24.84
N SER A 586 -12.91 -18.99 25.73
CA SER A 586 -13.89 -20.06 25.58
C SER A 586 -14.96 -19.79 24.51
N VAL A 587 -14.95 -18.58 23.92
CA VAL A 587 -15.71 -18.25 22.71
C VAL A 587 -15.14 -18.96 21.49
N ALA A 588 -13.83 -19.19 21.43
CA ALA A 588 -13.21 -20.01 20.39
C ALA A 588 -13.41 -21.50 20.76
N VAL A 589 -14.33 -22.17 20.04
CA VAL A 589 -14.70 -23.56 20.31
C VAL A 589 -13.65 -24.52 19.78
N GLU A 590 -13.11 -24.20 18.59
CA GLU A 590 -12.10 -25.00 17.92
C GLU A 590 -10.95 -24.10 17.50
N THR A 591 -9.72 -24.57 17.73
CA THR A 591 -8.50 -23.86 17.36
C THR A 591 -7.41 -24.82 16.95
N ASP A 592 -6.61 -24.44 15.95
CA ASP A 592 -5.44 -25.20 15.51
C ASP A 592 -4.16 -24.39 15.69
N ALA A 593 -3.09 -25.05 16.13
CA ALA A 593 -1.75 -24.46 16.11
C ALA A 593 -1.09 -24.75 14.75
N VAL A 594 -0.83 -23.69 13.99
CA VAL A 594 -0.31 -23.78 12.62
C VAL A 594 0.81 -22.78 12.39
N PHE A 595 1.62 -23.05 11.37
CA PHE A 595 2.51 -22.05 10.80
C PHE A 595 1.77 -21.28 9.70
N GLY A 596 1.82 -19.95 9.76
CA GLY A 596 1.30 -19.07 8.72
C GLY A 596 2.31 -18.02 8.29
N THR A 597 2.22 -17.63 7.03
CA THR A 597 2.97 -16.51 6.46
C THR A 597 2.08 -15.71 5.52
N VAL A 598 2.60 -14.65 4.92
CA VAL A 598 1.86 -13.81 3.98
C VAL A 598 2.57 -13.80 2.63
N GLU A 599 1.80 -14.00 1.56
CA GLU A 599 2.29 -13.83 0.19
C GLU A 599 2.49 -12.33 -0.07
N LEU A 600 3.76 -11.91 -0.16
CA LEU A 600 4.13 -10.53 -0.46
C LEU A 600 4.25 -10.29 -1.98
N GLY A 601 4.51 -11.34 -2.75
CA GLY A 601 4.64 -11.32 -4.19
C GLY A 601 3.36 -11.70 -4.93
N GLY A 602 3.52 -11.95 -6.23
CA GLY A 602 2.45 -12.43 -7.10
C GLY A 602 1.53 -11.33 -7.66
N THR A 603 0.99 -11.60 -8.85
CA THR A 603 0.05 -10.70 -9.55
C THR A 603 -1.38 -10.79 -9.01
N LEU A 604 -1.73 -11.90 -8.35
CA LEU A 604 -3.10 -12.20 -7.90
C LEU A 604 -3.21 -12.48 -6.39
N ALA A 605 -2.13 -12.96 -5.77
CA ALA A 605 -2.16 -13.52 -4.41
C ALA A 605 -1.60 -12.62 -3.31
N ARG A 606 -1.14 -11.41 -3.65
CA ARG A 606 -0.57 -10.48 -2.68
C ARG A 606 -1.52 -10.18 -1.52
N GLY A 607 -1.06 -10.41 -0.29
CA GLY A 607 -1.83 -10.27 0.95
C GLY A 607 -2.60 -11.52 1.38
N LEU A 608 -2.52 -12.63 0.62
CA LEU A 608 -3.04 -13.93 1.05
C LEU A 608 -2.25 -14.42 2.27
N MET A 609 -2.96 -14.89 3.31
CA MET A 609 -2.32 -15.64 4.38
C MET A 609 -2.16 -17.09 3.93
N VAL A 610 -0.90 -17.53 3.82
CA VAL A 610 -0.55 -18.91 3.48
C VAL A 610 -0.42 -19.69 4.77
N VAL A 611 -1.19 -20.77 4.92
CA VAL A 611 -1.19 -21.62 6.10
C VAL A 611 -0.65 -23.00 5.74
N ASP A 612 0.36 -23.45 6.46
CA ASP A 612 1.03 -24.74 6.21
C ASP A 612 0.37 -25.86 7.04
N TRP A 613 -0.81 -26.31 6.59
CA TRP A 613 -1.60 -27.33 7.28
C TRP A 613 -0.87 -28.67 7.44
N GLU A 614 -0.09 -29.06 6.43
CA GLU A 614 0.63 -30.34 6.38
C GLU A 614 2.06 -30.25 6.93
N ARG A 615 2.47 -29.08 7.46
CA ARG A 615 3.84 -28.81 7.95
C ARG A 615 4.92 -29.07 6.89
N SER A 616 4.59 -28.86 5.63
CA SER A 616 5.45 -29.08 4.46
C SER A 616 6.66 -28.14 4.41
N MET A 617 6.58 -26.97 5.06
CA MET A 617 7.64 -25.96 5.09
C MET A 617 8.65 -26.19 6.23
N GLY A 618 8.40 -27.14 7.13
CA GLY A 618 9.32 -27.50 8.22
C GLY A 618 9.43 -26.45 9.35
N HIS A 619 8.48 -25.51 9.44
CA HIS A 619 8.44 -24.51 10.50
C HIS A 619 7.54 -24.94 11.67
N GLU A 620 7.92 -24.58 12.89
CA GLU A 620 7.05 -24.72 14.06
C GLU A 620 5.87 -23.74 13.98
N PRO A 621 4.70 -24.09 14.57
CA PRO A 621 3.56 -23.18 14.63
C PRO A 621 3.91 -21.82 15.24
N ASN A 622 3.49 -20.74 14.57
CA ASN A 622 3.66 -19.36 15.03
C ASN A 622 2.34 -18.70 15.49
N MET A 623 1.21 -19.36 15.22
CA MET A 623 -0.10 -18.84 15.61
C MET A 623 -1.08 -19.96 15.97
N ARG A 624 -2.05 -19.61 16.80
CA ARG A 624 -3.27 -20.37 17.00
C ARG A 624 -4.38 -19.75 16.15
N VAL A 625 -4.90 -20.50 15.19
CA VAL A 625 -6.01 -20.08 14.33
C VAL A 625 -7.32 -20.57 14.93
N VAL A 626 -8.29 -19.67 15.09
CA VAL A 626 -9.67 -20.03 15.46
C VAL A 626 -10.36 -20.66 14.25
N ARG A 627 -11.09 -21.77 14.45
CA ARG A 627 -11.83 -22.50 13.40
C ARG A 627 -13.34 -22.41 13.56
N SER A 628 -13.83 -22.25 14.79
CA SER A 628 -15.26 -22.13 15.13
C SER A 628 -15.49 -21.25 16.36
N LEU A 629 -16.65 -20.60 16.42
CA LEU A 629 -17.06 -19.68 17.48
C LEU A 629 -18.36 -20.11 18.16
N ASP A 630 -18.45 -19.87 19.46
CA ASP A 630 -19.69 -20.00 20.23
C ASP A 630 -20.54 -18.74 20.06
N LEU A 631 -21.50 -18.81 19.13
CA LEU A 631 -22.34 -17.66 18.81
C LEU A 631 -23.28 -17.27 19.95
N ALA A 632 -23.67 -18.22 20.81
CA ALA A 632 -24.54 -17.93 21.95
C ALA A 632 -23.80 -17.08 23.00
N LYS A 633 -22.52 -17.39 23.29
CA LYS A 633 -21.69 -16.55 24.15
C LYS A 633 -21.51 -15.15 23.57
N ILE A 634 -21.27 -15.04 22.27
CA ILE A 634 -21.16 -13.75 21.60
C ILE A 634 -22.47 -12.96 21.75
N GLN A 635 -23.63 -13.58 21.53
CA GLN A 635 -24.94 -12.93 21.72
C GLN A 635 -25.13 -12.40 23.15
N ILE A 636 -24.75 -13.19 24.16
CA ILE A 636 -24.81 -12.76 25.57
C ILE A 636 -23.90 -11.54 25.79
N MET A 637 -22.67 -11.58 25.29
CA MET A 637 -21.72 -10.47 25.46
C MET A 637 -22.19 -9.19 24.76
N LEU A 638 -22.70 -9.30 23.53
CA LEU A 638 -23.24 -8.15 22.80
C LEU A 638 -24.49 -7.59 23.48
N THR A 639 -25.38 -8.46 23.98
CA THR A 639 -26.57 -8.04 24.72
C THR A 639 -26.19 -7.28 25.98
N ALA A 640 -25.24 -7.80 26.77
CA ALA A 640 -24.75 -7.16 27.98
C ALA A 640 -24.09 -5.80 27.67
N MET A 641 -23.31 -5.72 26.59
CA MET A 641 -22.59 -4.49 26.20
C MET A 641 -23.49 -3.26 26.07
N VAL A 642 -24.72 -3.42 25.57
CA VAL A 642 -25.65 -2.30 25.39
C VAL A 642 -26.46 -1.96 26.65
N GLN A 643 -26.44 -2.80 27.69
CA GLN A 643 -27.15 -2.51 28.94
C GLN A 643 -26.43 -1.46 29.80
N ASP A 644 -27.16 -0.91 30.76
CA ASP A 644 -26.62 -0.03 31.79
C ASP A 644 -25.68 -0.79 32.75
N GLU A 645 -24.65 -0.12 33.27
CA GLU A 645 -23.58 -0.73 34.08
C GLU A 645 -24.09 -1.54 35.29
N THR A 646 -25.26 -1.20 35.82
CA THR A 646 -25.88 -1.89 36.96
C THR A 646 -26.34 -3.31 36.60
N VAL A 647 -26.76 -3.54 35.36
CA VAL A 647 -27.28 -4.83 34.87
C VAL A 647 -26.14 -5.71 34.35
N VAL A 648 -25.07 -5.10 33.85
CA VAL A 648 -23.92 -5.82 33.26
C VAL A 648 -23.24 -6.75 34.27
N GLY A 649 -23.14 -6.32 35.53
CA GLY A 649 -22.57 -7.15 36.59
C GLY A 649 -23.35 -8.45 36.81
N GLU A 650 -24.68 -8.39 36.76
CA GLU A 650 -25.57 -9.54 36.98
C GLU A 650 -25.58 -10.53 35.79
N ILE A 651 -25.30 -10.05 34.57
CA ILE A 651 -25.23 -10.93 33.38
C ILE A 651 -23.93 -11.74 33.35
N TYR A 652 -22.84 -11.21 33.92
CA TYR A 652 -21.52 -11.84 33.90
C TYR A 652 -21.20 -12.66 35.16
N THR A 653 -22.02 -12.57 36.21
CA THR A 653 -22.00 -13.45 37.39
C THR A 653 -22.96 -14.61 37.21
#